data_AF-A0A7J0HEE5-F1
#
_entry.id   AF-A0A7J0HEE5-F1
#
_cell.length_a   1.000
_cell.length_b   1.000
_cell.length_c   1.000
_cell.angle_alpha   90.00
_cell.angle_beta   90.00
_cell.angle_gamma   90.00
#
_symmetry.space_group_name_H-M   'P 1'
#
loop_
_entity.id
_entity.type
_entity.pdbx_description
1 polymer ?
#
loop_
_entity_poly.entity_id
_entity_poly.type
_entity_poly.pdbx_seq_one_letter_code
_entity_poly.pdbx_strand_id
1 'polypeptide(L)'
;MLHLWVAAFIQPIFDIVRCLWAPIGKRINYARNLSKDWEKFCKKASKLGTQRDDIDTQIEQSKPHKTPTKECEDWKTKARKMENQTEILKQKFDVKMKCLRGLCPDVLARIELGERMVDMINEIEELLEKSKFENGFLTDSLLPKVEKKLVSDSQLTASASNTLEKKDTRGSWTAFIISTTNESNERVASKFLQKLEGKKYLLLLDDVWEKVDLSIVGFPYAHQENGCKVVLTTRKLEVCRKMETDDEIKVEGLPKKEAWEMFNLKVGNFAMSPTIRQHAEEIVKKCGGLPLALKVVGGALRKVKNENVWRQFLRDLKSPAEALIEDINEEVYKSLKGLLSSKFSLADACVKGDVILEALIDASLLENCDGDAANNYVKMHDVVRDLVLAMTSPKGEERSHLVRSGTSTEKMPEDEEWKKATRISFIDNRHFSNLPESPDCPMLLTLLLQGCSNVKVIPEYFFNNMPRLCVLDLSNTGINSLPVSISKLVNLRELLLNGCSYLNVLPMELSELKALEVLEVIGTKLNHLPLWIFELTNLKRLQIFVIRFDDNFVDSGQILVPGLISKISQMEEFCVPNFLYDFGVSDESEDIVASELSSFCSLSSLQFHFLRVSNLQYFLQNSRSWREGKLTEFSFFIGHRDISDSWIWNKRLRYTGGRGEAHSILPWAIQDVLCLSNYFKLVGHEELTTLSDLGARNTYKLKCCCVHGCDMLENVVNGNGLEMDAFPNLEILELHNLRNLKCILQMEGPLPLPPPPPPPLAAN
;
A
#
# COMPACT_ATOMS: atom_id res chain seq x y z
N MET A 1 -3.95 36.89 15.27
CA MET A 1 -3.19 37.84 14.42
C MET A 1 -2.35 37.17 13.31
N LEU A 2 -2.31 35.83 13.20
CA LEU A 2 -1.66 35.10 12.09
C LEU A 2 -2.43 35.13 10.75
N HIS A 3 -3.71 35.50 10.75
CA HIS A 3 -4.61 35.34 9.59
C HIS A 3 -4.37 36.31 8.41
N LEU A 4 -3.59 37.38 8.57
CA LEU A 4 -3.45 38.42 7.54
C LEU A 4 -2.17 38.33 6.70
N TRP A 5 -1.13 37.63 7.17
CA TRP A 5 0.17 37.57 6.48
C TRP A 5 0.39 36.29 5.67
N VAL A 6 -0.31 35.21 6.01
CA VAL A 6 -0.22 33.90 5.34
C VAL A 6 -1.01 33.87 4.02
N ALA A 7 -2.01 34.74 3.88
CA ALA A 7 -2.93 34.75 2.73
C ALA A 7 -2.21 35.01 1.40
N ALA A 8 -1.20 35.88 1.31
CA ALA A 8 -0.59 36.20 0.01
C ALA A 8 0.24 35.06 -0.60
N PHE A 9 0.86 34.20 0.22
CA PHE A 9 1.68 33.08 -0.23
C PHE A 9 0.94 31.74 -0.25
N ILE A 10 -0.02 31.54 0.66
CA ILE A 10 -0.79 30.29 0.74
C ILE A 10 -2.04 30.33 -0.13
N GLN A 11 -2.65 31.50 -0.43
CA GLN A 11 -3.86 31.54 -1.27
C GLN A 11 -3.67 30.87 -2.64
N PRO A 12 -2.54 31.06 -3.37
CA PRO A 12 -2.31 30.34 -4.61
C PRO A 12 -2.27 28.81 -4.41
N ILE A 13 -1.69 28.33 -3.31
CA ILE A 13 -1.66 26.91 -2.95
C ILE A 13 -3.05 26.42 -2.54
N PHE A 14 -3.82 27.25 -1.81
CA PHE A 14 -5.19 26.99 -1.40
C PHE A 14 -6.12 26.81 -2.60
N ASP A 15 -6.08 27.75 -3.54
CA ASP A 15 -6.87 27.70 -4.77
C ASP A 15 -6.44 26.51 -5.66
N ILE A 16 -5.14 26.20 -5.67
CA ILE A 16 -4.60 25.03 -6.37
C ILE A 16 -5.15 23.73 -5.78
N VAL A 17 -4.97 23.49 -4.48
CA VAL A 17 -5.32 22.21 -3.83
C VAL A 17 -6.82 21.96 -3.86
N ARG A 18 -7.62 23.03 -3.72
CA ARG A 18 -9.08 22.97 -3.90
C ARG A 18 -9.46 22.37 -5.26
N CYS A 19 -8.79 22.78 -6.33
CA CYS A 19 -9.12 22.34 -7.69
C CYS A 19 -8.59 20.93 -8.05
N LEU A 20 -7.71 20.33 -7.24
CA LEU A 20 -7.13 19.01 -7.54
C LEU A 20 -8.10 17.86 -7.31
N TRP A 21 -9.13 18.05 -6.49
CA TRP A 21 -10.01 16.95 -6.10
C TRP A 21 -10.89 16.45 -7.22
N ALA A 22 -11.31 17.30 -8.16
CA ALA A 22 -12.06 16.85 -9.33
C ALA A 22 -11.25 15.88 -10.22
N PRO A 23 -10.02 16.20 -10.67
CA PRO A 23 -9.22 15.26 -11.46
C PRO A 23 -8.77 14.01 -10.67
N ILE A 24 -8.43 14.15 -9.37
CA ILE A 24 -8.02 13.01 -8.53
C ILE A 24 -9.21 12.09 -8.22
N GLY A 25 -10.35 12.65 -7.81
CA GLY A 25 -11.57 11.91 -7.52
C GLY A 25 -12.08 11.12 -8.73
N LYS A 26 -11.95 11.67 -9.93
CA LYS A 26 -12.29 10.98 -11.19
C LYS A 26 -11.42 9.72 -11.40
N ARG A 27 -10.11 9.78 -11.11
CA ARG A 27 -9.20 8.62 -11.17
C ARG A 27 -9.54 7.55 -10.15
N ILE A 28 -9.80 7.97 -8.91
CA ILE A 28 -10.22 7.07 -7.84
C ILE A 28 -11.53 6.37 -8.25
N ASN A 29 -12.46 7.11 -8.86
CA ASN A 29 -13.73 6.56 -9.34
C ASN A 29 -13.55 5.50 -10.44
N TYR A 30 -12.64 5.70 -11.41
CA TYR A 30 -12.37 4.71 -12.46
C TYR A 30 -11.89 3.37 -11.90
N ALA A 31 -11.00 3.39 -10.90
CA ALA A 31 -10.52 2.16 -10.29
C ALA A 31 -11.55 1.56 -9.30
N ARG A 32 -12.29 2.40 -8.56
CA ARG A 32 -13.32 1.95 -7.60
C ARG A 32 -14.50 1.27 -8.28
N ASN A 33 -14.97 1.84 -9.39
CA ASN A 33 -16.14 1.33 -10.10
C ASN A 33 -15.78 0.33 -11.19
N LEU A 34 -14.51 -0.07 -11.32
CA LEU A 34 -14.01 -0.90 -12.41
C LEU A 34 -14.86 -2.16 -12.68
N SER A 35 -15.30 -2.87 -11.65
CA SER A 35 -16.19 -4.04 -11.80
C SER A 35 -17.59 -3.66 -12.31
N LYS A 36 -18.19 -2.57 -11.81
CA LYS A 36 -19.49 -2.08 -12.27
C LYS A 36 -19.42 -1.51 -13.68
N ASP A 37 -18.36 -0.77 -13.98
CA ASP A 37 -18.10 -0.19 -15.29
C ASP A 37 -17.83 -1.29 -16.31
N TRP A 38 -17.17 -2.38 -15.91
CA TRP A 38 -17.00 -3.58 -16.73
C TRP A 38 -18.33 -4.26 -17.09
N GLU A 39 -19.22 -4.46 -16.12
CA GLU A 39 -20.56 -5.00 -16.39
C GLU A 39 -21.35 -4.11 -17.35
N LYS A 40 -21.33 -2.79 -17.10
CA LYS A 40 -21.99 -1.79 -17.94
C LYS A 40 -21.39 -1.77 -19.35
N PHE A 41 -20.08 -1.85 -19.47
CA PHE A 41 -19.33 -1.93 -20.73
C PHE A 41 -19.73 -3.18 -21.51
N CYS A 42 -19.67 -4.36 -20.89
CA CYS A 42 -20.06 -5.63 -21.54
C CYS A 42 -21.48 -5.58 -22.07
N LYS A 43 -22.42 -5.07 -21.27
CA LYS A 43 -23.82 -4.92 -21.66
C LYS A 43 -24.00 -4.00 -22.88
N LYS A 44 -23.33 -2.84 -22.89
CA LYS A 44 -23.41 -1.88 -24.01
C LYS A 44 -22.73 -2.38 -25.27
N ALA A 45 -21.57 -3.02 -25.15
CA ALA A 45 -20.84 -3.62 -26.27
C ALA A 45 -21.68 -4.71 -26.95
N SER A 46 -22.32 -5.58 -26.16
CA SER A 46 -23.25 -6.58 -26.70
C SER A 46 -24.42 -5.94 -27.44
N LYS A 47 -25.00 -4.86 -26.89
CA LYS A 47 -26.11 -4.14 -27.52
C LYS A 47 -25.72 -3.54 -28.88
N LEU A 48 -24.51 -3.00 -29.01
CA LEU A 48 -24.02 -2.46 -30.29
C LEU A 48 -23.89 -3.56 -31.35
N GLY A 49 -23.35 -4.72 -30.98
CA GLY A 49 -23.26 -5.88 -31.87
C GLY A 49 -24.62 -6.34 -32.35
N THR A 50 -25.57 -6.55 -31.44
CA THR A 50 -26.95 -6.93 -31.79
C THR A 50 -27.62 -5.91 -32.71
N GLN A 51 -27.50 -4.61 -32.41
CA GLN A 51 -28.10 -3.56 -33.23
C GLN A 51 -27.52 -3.54 -34.65
N ARG A 52 -26.22 -3.78 -34.80
CA ARG A 52 -25.57 -3.88 -36.11
C ARG A 52 -26.07 -5.12 -36.87
N ASP A 53 -26.14 -6.26 -36.21
CA ASP A 53 -26.60 -7.52 -36.81
C ASP A 53 -28.07 -7.43 -37.25
N ASP A 54 -28.91 -6.73 -36.49
CA ASP A 54 -30.30 -6.44 -36.86
C ASP A 54 -30.39 -5.55 -38.12
N ILE A 55 -29.53 -4.53 -38.23
CA ILE A 55 -29.45 -3.67 -39.42
C ILE A 55 -28.93 -4.46 -40.63
N ASP A 56 -27.90 -5.28 -40.46
CA ASP A 56 -27.37 -6.14 -41.52
C ASP A 56 -28.44 -7.13 -42.01
N THR A 57 -29.18 -7.75 -41.10
CA THR A 57 -30.31 -8.63 -41.42
C THR A 57 -31.41 -7.89 -42.19
N GLN A 58 -31.75 -6.65 -41.78
CA GLN A 58 -32.75 -5.83 -42.49
C GLN A 58 -32.28 -5.42 -43.89
N ILE A 59 -30.98 -5.19 -44.09
CA ILE A 59 -30.39 -4.92 -45.41
C ILE A 59 -30.47 -6.18 -46.29
N GLU A 60 -30.11 -7.35 -45.77
CA GLU A 60 -30.15 -8.63 -46.48
C GLU A 60 -31.58 -9.01 -46.91
N GLN A 61 -32.58 -8.68 -46.08
CA GLN A 61 -34.00 -8.91 -46.36
C GLN A 61 -34.63 -7.85 -47.27
N SER A 62 -33.90 -6.81 -47.65
CA SER A 62 -34.44 -5.72 -48.47
C SER A 62 -34.54 -6.08 -49.96
N LYS A 63 -35.41 -5.37 -50.69
CA LYS A 63 -35.66 -5.64 -52.13
C LYS A 63 -34.42 -5.29 -52.98
N PRO A 64 -34.18 -5.97 -54.13
CA PRO A 64 -32.94 -5.84 -54.93
C PRO A 64 -32.56 -4.44 -55.46
N HIS A 65 -33.49 -3.47 -55.42
CA HIS A 65 -33.30 -2.10 -55.91
C HIS A 65 -32.97 -1.09 -54.80
N LYS A 66 -32.98 -1.52 -53.54
CA LYS A 66 -32.60 -0.69 -52.39
C LYS A 66 -31.18 -1.03 -51.95
N THR A 67 -30.36 0.00 -51.78
CA THR A 67 -29.00 -0.11 -51.26
C THR A 67 -28.88 0.65 -49.94
N PRO A 68 -28.01 0.24 -49.01
CA PRO A 68 -27.70 1.02 -47.81
C PRO A 68 -27.29 2.44 -48.17
N THR A 69 -27.72 3.42 -47.36
CA THR A 69 -27.23 4.79 -47.50
C THR A 69 -25.74 4.85 -47.17
N LYS A 70 -25.03 5.87 -47.68
CA LYS A 70 -23.62 6.10 -47.32
C LYS A 70 -23.44 6.30 -45.82
N GLU A 71 -24.40 6.95 -45.16
CA GLU A 71 -24.44 7.10 -43.71
C GLU A 71 -24.54 5.76 -42.98
N CYS A 72 -25.34 4.82 -43.48
CA CYS A 72 -25.44 3.46 -42.94
C CYS A 72 -24.14 2.69 -43.09
N GLU A 73 -23.48 2.75 -44.26
CA GLU A 73 -22.19 2.08 -44.49
C GLU A 73 -21.05 2.67 -43.64
N ASP A 74 -21.00 4.00 -43.52
CA ASP A 74 -20.06 4.70 -42.65
C ASP A 74 -20.30 4.34 -41.18
N TRP A 75 -21.56 4.23 -40.75
CA TRP A 75 -21.93 3.79 -39.40
C TRP A 75 -21.51 2.33 -39.15
N LYS A 76 -21.81 1.40 -40.06
CA LYS A 76 -21.43 -0.02 -39.94
C LYS A 76 -19.92 -0.21 -39.83
N THR A 77 -19.16 0.56 -40.62
CA THR A 77 -17.69 0.54 -40.58
C THR A 77 -17.17 1.00 -39.21
N LYS A 78 -17.76 2.07 -38.65
CA LYS A 78 -17.42 2.56 -37.31
C LYS A 78 -17.83 1.56 -36.23
N ALA A 79 -19.00 0.93 -36.34
CA ALA A 79 -19.47 -0.10 -35.41
C ALA A 79 -18.55 -1.33 -35.37
N ARG A 80 -18.15 -1.87 -36.53
CA ARG A 80 -17.18 -2.99 -36.61
C ARG A 80 -15.82 -2.62 -36.02
N LYS A 81 -15.33 -1.40 -36.29
CA LYS A 81 -14.09 -0.91 -35.68
C LYS A 81 -14.21 -0.84 -34.16
N MET A 82 -15.36 -0.37 -33.65
CA MET A 82 -15.63 -0.29 -32.23
C MET A 82 -15.66 -1.68 -31.59
N GLU A 83 -16.33 -2.65 -32.21
CA GLU A 83 -16.35 -4.04 -31.73
C GLU A 83 -14.96 -4.66 -31.62
N ASN A 84 -14.11 -4.47 -32.63
CA ASN A 84 -12.71 -4.94 -32.56
C ASN A 84 -11.97 -4.30 -31.38
N GLN A 85 -12.17 -3.01 -31.13
CA GLN A 85 -11.59 -2.35 -29.96
C GLN A 85 -12.16 -2.90 -28.65
N THR A 86 -13.46 -3.25 -28.61
CA THR A 86 -14.07 -3.82 -27.40
C THR A 86 -13.46 -5.17 -27.08
N GLU A 87 -13.19 -6.00 -28.09
CA GLU A 87 -12.61 -7.33 -27.90
C GLU A 87 -11.16 -7.26 -27.43
N ILE A 88 -10.37 -6.33 -27.98
CA ILE A 88 -9.01 -6.05 -27.49
C ILE A 88 -9.02 -5.62 -26.02
N LEU A 89 -9.95 -4.75 -25.64
CA LEU A 89 -10.06 -4.30 -24.24
C LEU A 89 -10.46 -5.45 -23.32
N LYS A 90 -11.37 -6.34 -23.76
CA LYS A 90 -11.75 -7.51 -22.98
C LYS A 90 -10.58 -8.45 -22.74
N GLN A 91 -9.79 -8.74 -23.78
CA GLN A 91 -8.58 -9.56 -23.65
C GLN A 91 -7.56 -8.93 -22.68
N LYS A 92 -7.35 -7.61 -22.77
CA LYS A 92 -6.47 -6.90 -21.83
C LYS A 92 -6.98 -6.94 -20.40
N PHE A 93 -8.30 -6.82 -20.20
CA PHE A 93 -8.93 -6.94 -18.90
C PHE A 93 -8.71 -8.34 -18.33
N ASP A 94 -8.99 -9.39 -19.10
CA ASP A 94 -8.79 -10.79 -18.67
C ASP A 94 -7.34 -11.09 -18.31
N VAL A 95 -6.36 -10.64 -19.11
CA VAL A 95 -4.93 -10.86 -18.83
C VAL A 95 -4.51 -10.14 -17.55
N LYS A 96 -4.87 -8.85 -17.41
CA LYS A 96 -4.47 -8.04 -16.25
C LYS A 96 -5.19 -8.45 -14.96
N MET A 97 -6.42 -8.97 -15.05
CA MET A 97 -7.19 -9.46 -13.90
C MET A 97 -6.90 -10.93 -13.55
N LYS A 98 -6.28 -11.71 -14.45
CA LYS A 98 -5.73 -13.04 -14.15
C LYS A 98 -4.38 -13.00 -13.43
N CYS A 99 -3.62 -11.91 -13.53
CA CYS A 99 -2.43 -11.72 -12.71
C CYS A 99 -2.83 -11.51 -11.24
N LEU A 100 -2.33 -12.40 -10.37
CA LEU A 100 -2.55 -12.42 -8.92
C LEU A 100 -4.03 -12.52 -8.48
N ARG A 101 -4.87 -13.24 -9.24
CA ARG A 101 -6.22 -13.70 -8.82
C ARG A 101 -7.05 -12.65 -8.06
N GLY A 102 -7.07 -11.41 -8.55
CA GLY A 102 -7.84 -10.29 -7.98
C GLY A 102 -7.02 -9.20 -7.28
N LEU A 103 -5.82 -9.51 -6.80
CA LEU A 103 -4.85 -8.56 -6.24
C LEU A 103 -3.91 -8.06 -7.35
N CYS A 104 -4.44 -7.37 -8.37
CA CYS A 104 -3.59 -6.75 -9.38
C CYS A 104 -2.76 -5.64 -8.70
N PRO A 105 -1.43 -5.75 -8.56
CA PRO A 105 -0.60 -4.76 -7.87
C PRO A 105 -0.41 -3.48 -8.69
N ASP A 106 -0.70 -3.55 -10.00
CA ASP A 106 -0.59 -2.41 -10.90
C ASP A 106 -1.88 -1.58 -10.87
N VAL A 107 -1.99 -0.77 -9.82
CA VAL A 107 -3.07 0.22 -9.64
C VAL A 107 -3.20 1.13 -10.87
N LEU A 108 -2.08 1.48 -11.49
CA LEU A 108 -2.05 2.37 -12.65
C LEU A 108 -2.73 1.71 -13.86
N ALA A 109 -2.48 0.42 -14.07
CA ALA A 109 -3.19 -0.37 -15.06
C ALA A 109 -4.71 -0.42 -14.82
N ARG A 110 -5.16 -0.45 -13.56
CA ARG A 110 -6.60 -0.42 -13.23
C ARG A 110 -7.24 0.91 -13.58
N ILE A 111 -6.59 2.02 -13.26
CA ILE A 111 -7.06 3.36 -13.62
C ILE A 111 -7.13 3.51 -15.14
N GLU A 112 -6.07 3.10 -15.86
CA GLU A 112 -6.02 3.19 -17.34
C GLU A 112 -7.10 2.32 -18.01
N LEU A 113 -7.36 1.12 -17.48
CA LEU A 113 -8.44 0.26 -17.96
C LEU A 113 -9.82 0.88 -17.71
N GLY A 114 -10.06 1.40 -16.50
CA GLY A 114 -11.32 2.04 -16.13
C GLY A 114 -11.61 3.29 -16.96
N GLU A 115 -10.61 4.16 -17.15
CA GLU A 115 -10.71 5.33 -18.03
C GLU A 115 -11.08 4.92 -19.45
N ARG A 116 -10.36 3.93 -20.01
CA ARG A 116 -10.63 3.45 -21.38
C ARG A 116 -12.01 2.83 -21.52
N MET A 117 -12.50 2.10 -20.50
CA MET A 117 -13.85 1.54 -20.49
C MET A 117 -14.92 2.63 -20.54
N VAL A 118 -14.79 3.66 -19.71
CA VAL A 118 -15.76 4.77 -19.68
C VAL A 118 -15.78 5.55 -20.98
N ASP A 119 -14.61 5.82 -21.58
CA ASP A 119 -14.52 6.47 -22.89
C ASP A 119 -15.25 5.64 -23.97
N MET A 120 -14.96 4.33 -24.03
CA MET A 120 -15.60 3.44 -24.99
C MET A 120 -17.10 3.28 -24.75
N ILE A 121 -17.55 3.30 -23.49
CA ILE A 121 -18.98 3.32 -23.15
C ILE A 121 -19.68 4.52 -23.80
N ASN A 122 -19.08 5.70 -23.74
CA ASN A 122 -19.65 6.92 -24.31
C ASN A 122 -19.62 6.87 -25.84
N GLU A 123 -18.51 6.42 -26.44
CA GLU A 123 -18.40 6.25 -27.90
C GLU A 123 -19.45 5.26 -28.44
N ILE A 124 -19.70 4.15 -27.71
CA ILE A 124 -20.75 3.17 -28.04
C ILE A 124 -22.14 3.80 -27.94
N GLU A 125 -22.41 4.61 -26.91
CA GLU A 125 -23.69 5.31 -26.78
C GLU A 125 -23.94 6.29 -27.92
N GLU A 126 -22.93 7.06 -28.31
CA GLU A 126 -23.05 7.95 -29.47
C GLU A 126 -23.32 7.18 -30.76
N LEU A 127 -22.69 6.03 -30.95
CA LEU A 127 -22.94 5.17 -32.11
C LEU A 127 -24.35 4.58 -32.08
N LEU A 128 -24.83 4.12 -30.92
CA LEU A 128 -26.20 3.63 -30.75
C LEU A 128 -27.24 4.72 -31.01
N GLU A 129 -26.95 5.97 -30.66
CA GLU A 129 -27.86 7.09 -30.96
C GLU A 129 -27.91 7.37 -32.46
N LYS A 130 -26.74 7.33 -33.12
CA LYS A 130 -26.62 7.50 -34.59
C LYS A 130 -27.20 6.33 -35.39
N SER A 131 -27.49 5.18 -34.76
CA SER A 131 -28.08 4.03 -35.45
C SER A 131 -29.60 4.14 -35.64
N LYS A 132 -30.22 5.23 -35.17
CA LYS A 132 -31.67 5.45 -35.31
C LYS A 132 -32.08 5.89 -36.71
N PHE A 133 -31.15 6.44 -37.50
CA PHE A 133 -31.34 6.92 -38.88
C PHE A 133 -32.69 7.61 -39.10
N GLU A 134 -32.82 8.87 -38.68
CA GLU A 134 -34.10 9.62 -38.67
C GLU A 134 -34.82 9.63 -40.03
N ASN A 135 -34.10 9.47 -41.14
CA ASN A 135 -34.65 9.43 -42.51
C ASN A 135 -34.64 8.03 -43.16
N GLY A 136 -34.41 6.97 -42.37
CA GLY A 136 -34.21 5.60 -42.87
C GLY A 136 -32.79 5.35 -43.39
N PHE A 137 -32.39 4.08 -43.49
CA PHE A 137 -31.02 3.66 -43.82
C PHE A 137 -30.88 2.93 -45.17
N LEU A 138 -31.96 2.90 -45.97
CA LEU A 138 -31.99 2.34 -47.33
C LEU A 138 -32.42 3.41 -48.33
N THR A 139 -31.74 3.50 -49.48
CA THR A 139 -32.03 4.40 -50.60
C THR A 139 -32.14 3.61 -51.90
N ASP A 140 -32.88 4.13 -52.88
CA ASP A 140 -32.92 3.55 -54.22
C ASP A 140 -31.58 3.79 -54.94
N SER A 141 -31.11 2.76 -55.65
CA SER A 141 -29.79 2.73 -56.29
C SER A 141 -29.66 3.78 -57.41
N LEU A 142 -28.69 4.70 -57.27
CA LEU A 142 -28.23 5.61 -58.32
C LEU A 142 -26.73 5.39 -58.59
N LEU A 143 -26.38 5.16 -59.86
CA LEU A 143 -25.04 4.81 -60.35
C LEU A 143 -23.96 5.85 -59.99
N PRO A 144 -22.74 5.46 -59.54
CA PRO A 144 -21.71 6.41 -59.13
C PRO A 144 -20.86 6.95 -60.29
N LYS A 145 -20.54 8.25 -60.24
CA LYS A 145 -19.46 8.88 -61.03
C LYS A 145 -18.11 8.74 -60.32
N VAL A 146 -17.09 8.43 -61.11
CA VAL A 146 -15.67 8.28 -60.74
C VAL A 146 -14.98 9.64 -60.69
N GLU A 147 -14.20 9.91 -59.64
CA GLU A 147 -13.11 10.89 -59.68
C GLU A 147 -11.81 10.34 -59.04
N LYS A 148 -10.69 10.65 -59.71
CA LYS A 148 -9.30 10.25 -59.40
C LYS A 148 -8.63 11.23 -58.42
N LYS A 149 -7.63 10.76 -57.67
CA LYS A 149 -6.36 11.47 -57.34
C LYS A 149 -5.39 10.47 -56.66
N LEU A 150 -4.27 10.09 -57.29
CA LEU A 150 -2.93 10.71 -57.33
C LEU A 150 -2.12 10.56 -56.02
N VAL A 151 -0.92 9.97 -56.20
CA VAL A 151 0.14 9.59 -55.24
C VAL A 151 1.18 10.71 -55.14
N SER A 152 1.87 10.85 -53.99
CA SER A 152 3.31 11.17 -53.97
C SER A 152 3.97 10.85 -52.62
N ASP A 153 5.12 10.17 -52.69
CA ASP A 153 6.07 9.83 -51.62
C ASP A 153 6.83 11.04 -51.03
N SER A 154 7.41 10.88 -49.83
CA SER A 154 8.85 11.13 -49.59
C SER A 154 9.29 10.74 -48.16
N GLN A 155 10.57 10.41 -48.06
CA GLN A 155 11.27 9.64 -47.02
C GLN A 155 12.18 10.50 -46.10
N LEU A 156 12.48 9.93 -44.91
CA LEU A 156 13.76 9.89 -44.14
C LEU A 156 14.48 11.17 -43.64
N THR A 157 14.89 11.19 -42.35
CA THR A 157 16.26 10.90 -41.85
C THR A 157 16.45 11.23 -40.35
N ALA A 158 17.47 10.61 -39.74
CA ALA A 158 17.84 10.60 -38.31
C ALA A 158 19.03 11.51 -37.98
N SER A 159 19.26 11.85 -36.69
CA SER A 159 20.52 11.61 -35.92
C SER A 159 20.76 12.53 -34.69
N ALA A 160 21.03 11.86 -33.56
CA ALA A 160 22.11 11.99 -32.55
C ALA A 160 22.60 13.30 -31.85
N SER A 161 22.80 13.11 -30.53
CA SER A 161 23.92 13.57 -29.64
C SER A 161 23.84 14.94 -28.92
N ASN A 162 23.83 14.94 -27.57
CA ASN A 162 25.05 14.99 -26.74
C ASN A 162 24.79 15.03 -25.21
N THR A 163 25.75 14.39 -24.51
CA THR A 163 25.97 14.18 -23.08
C THR A 163 26.42 15.43 -22.33
N LEU A 164 26.13 15.54 -21.02
CA LEU A 164 26.92 16.36 -20.07
C LEU A 164 26.94 15.73 -18.68
N GLU A 165 28.16 15.38 -18.25
CA GLU A 165 28.54 14.85 -16.94
C GLU A 165 28.39 15.89 -15.83
N LYS A 166 28.07 15.45 -14.60
CA LYS A 166 28.30 16.23 -13.36
C LYS A 166 29.32 15.51 -12.49
N LYS A 167 30.36 16.26 -12.12
CA LYS A 167 31.48 15.86 -11.27
C LYS A 167 31.05 15.65 -9.82
N ASP A 168 31.57 14.56 -9.26
CA ASP A 168 31.65 14.21 -7.85
C ASP A 168 32.60 15.17 -7.09
N THR A 169 32.22 15.57 -5.87
CA THR A 169 33.14 16.14 -4.88
C THR A 169 32.91 15.43 -3.55
N ARG A 170 33.81 14.48 -3.24
CA ARG A 170 33.87 13.79 -1.96
C ARG A 170 34.45 14.71 -0.89
N GLY A 171 33.61 15.09 0.07
CA GLY A 171 34.02 15.48 1.42
C GLY A 171 33.29 14.59 2.39
N SER A 172 34.02 13.80 3.20
CA SER A 172 33.42 12.89 4.19
C SER A 172 32.87 13.71 5.35
N TRP A 173 31.55 13.82 5.45
CA TRP A 173 30.83 14.38 6.60
C TRP A 173 30.12 13.23 7.32
N THR A 174 30.29 13.13 8.64
CA THR A 174 29.55 12.15 9.45
C THR A 174 28.22 12.77 9.89
N ALA A 175 27.11 12.24 9.38
CA ALA A 175 25.77 12.64 9.78
C ALA A 175 25.32 11.87 11.03
N PHE A 176 24.70 12.55 11.98
CA PHE A 176 24.11 11.95 13.18
C PHE A 176 22.60 12.22 13.18
N ILE A 177 21.79 11.17 13.32
CA ILE A 177 20.34 11.26 13.60
C ILE A 177 20.17 11.00 15.10
N ILE A 178 19.52 11.93 15.80
CA ILE A 178 19.34 11.85 17.27
C ILE A 178 17.93 11.33 17.57
N SER A 179 17.84 10.20 18.28
CA SER A 179 16.64 9.76 18.95
C SER A 179 16.75 10.06 20.46
N THR A 180 15.73 10.71 21.02
CA THR A 180 15.68 11.06 22.44
C THR A 180 15.39 9.82 23.29
N THR A 181 16.25 9.53 24.26
CA THR A 181 16.06 8.50 25.30
C THR A 181 15.68 9.15 26.63
N ASN A 182 15.12 8.38 27.58
CA ASN A 182 14.60 8.81 28.89
C ASN A 182 15.66 9.32 29.90
N GLU A 183 16.78 9.89 29.45
CA GLU A 183 17.80 10.47 30.32
C GLU A 183 17.55 11.98 30.55
N SER A 184 17.99 12.52 31.68
CA SER A 184 17.94 13.97 31.97
C SER A 184 18.72 14.78 30.91
N ASN A 185 18.12 15.86 30.40
CA ASN A 185 18.64 16.70 29.30
C ASN A 185 20.13 17.10 29.46
N GLU A 186 20.57 17.42 30.68
CA GLU A 186 21.97 17.81 30.99
C GLU A 186 22.98 16.68 30.73
N ARG A 187 22.58 15.43 30.96
CA ARG A 187 23.44 14.25 30.79
C ARG A 187 23.55 13.84 29.33
N VAL A 188 22.46 14.01 28.57
CA VAL A 188 22.43 13.84 27.12
C VAL A 188 23.30 14.90 26.45
N ALA A 189 23.14 16.17 26.83
CA ALA A 189 23.94 17.30 26.35
C ALA A 189 25.44 17.09 26.62
N SER A 190 25.81 16.65 27.83
CA SER A 190 27.21 16.35 28.18
C SER A 190 27.82 15.23 27.32
N LYS A 191 27.04 14.19 26.99
CA LYS A 191 27.47 13.10 26.09
C LYS A 191 27.67 13.60 24.65
N PHE A 192 26.82 14.52 24.17
CA PHE A 192 26.99 15.15 22.85
C PHE A 192 28.24 16.00 22.81
N LEU A 193 28.42 16.87 23.80
CA LEU A 193 29.58 17.74 23.93
C LEU A 193 30.87 16.91 23.89
N GLN A 194 30.97 15.87 24.73
CA GLN A 194 32.14 14.98 24.78
C GLN A 194 32.40 14.25 23.43
N LYS A 195 31.35 13.86 22.71
CA LYS A 195 31.48 13.15 21.43
C LYS A 195 31.90 14.06 20.28
N LEU A 196 31.51 15.34 20.33
CA LEU A 196 31.71 16.33 19.28
C LEU A 196 32.94 17.22 19.55
N GLU A 197 33.46 17.24 20.77
CA GLU A 197 34.67 17.98 21.15
C GLU A 197 35.86 17.60 20.24
N GLY A 198 36.49 18.62 19.65
CA GLY A 198 37.61 18.45 18.72
C GLY A 198 37.25 17.91 17.33
N LYS A 199 35.96 17.70 17.00
CA LYS A 199 35.51 17.22 15.69
C LYS A 199 34.82 18.31 14.87
N LYS A 200 34.94 18.20 13.55
CA LYS A 200 34.16 19.02 12.60
C LYS A 200 32.79 18.40 12.40
N TYR A 201 31.73 19.20 12.51
CA TYR A 201 30.36 18.73 12.26
C TYR A 201 29.58 19.73 11.40
N LEU A 202 28.57 19.20 10.69
CA LEU A 202 27.54 19.97 10.01
C LEU A 202 26.20 19.63 10.68
N LEU A 203 25.58 20.61 11.34
CA LEU A 203 24.27 20.47 11.96
C LEU A 203 23.22 21.08 11.04
N LEU A 204 22.22 20.28 10.63
CA LEU A 204 21.08 20.74 9.83
C LEU A 204 19.86 20.80 10.74
N LEU A 205 19.34 22.00 10.98
CA LEU A 205 18.11 22.23 11.75
C LEU A 205 16.99 22.58 10.76
N ASP A 206 16.13 21.60 10.48
CA ASP A 206 15.03 21.80 9.54
C ASP A 206 13.78 22.36 10.25
N ASP A 207 13.13 23.32 9.62
CA ASP A 207 11.86 23.97 10.02
C ASP A 207 11.83 24.54 11.45
N VAL A 208 12.74 25.46 11.75
CA VAL A 208 12.86 26.09 13.08
C VAL A 208 11.83 27.21 13.25
N TRP A 209 11.00 27.14 14.30
CA TRP A 209 9.91 28.10 14.56
C TRP A 209 10.22 29.16 15.62
N GLU A 210 11.16 28.88 16.53
CA GLU A 210 11.58 29.73 17.67
C GLU A 210 13.09 29.58 17.96
N LYS A 211 13.65 30.42 18.84
CA LYS A 211 15.09 30.35 19.18
C LYS A 211 15.41 29.02 19.86
N VAL A 212 16.43 28.34 19.37
CA VAL A 212 16.98 27.10 19.96
C VAL A 212 18.34 27.43 20.57
N ASP A 213 18.49 27.23 21.87
CA ASP A 213 19.79 27.36 22.53
C ASP A 213 20.60 26.07 22.37
N LEU A 214 21.54 26.08 21.41
CA LEU A 214 22.39 24.93 21.09
C LEU A 214 23.29 24.51 22.25
N SER A 215 23.62 25.43 23.17
CA SER A 215 24.44 25.12 24.33
C SER A 215 23.72 24.19 25.31
N ILE A 216 22.41 24.37 25.48
CA ILE A 216 21.54 23.51 26.30
C ILE A 216 21.43 22.10 25.71
N VAL A 217 21.48 21.98 24.38
CA VAL A 217 21.41 20.70 23.65
C VAL A 217 22.77 19.96 23.65
N GLY A 218 23.86 20.65 24.03
CA GLY A 218 25.20 20.07 24.09
C GLY A 218 26.01 20.20 22.80
N PHE A 219 25.63 21.12 21.90
CA PHE A 219 26.43 21.46 20.72
C PHE A 219 27.34 22.65 21.03
N PRO A 220 28.68 22.52 20.90
CA PRO A 220 29.58 23.65 21.07
C PRO A 220 29.37 24.65 19.93
N TYR A 221 29.37 25.96 20.22
CA TYR A 221 29.14 26.99 19.19
C TYR A 221 30.04 26.77 17.96
N ALA A 222 29.43 26.72 16.78
CA ALA A 222 30.17 26.68 15.52
C ALA A 222 30.88 28.03 15.30
N HIS A 223 32.16 27.99 14.98
CA HIS A 223 32.94 29.19 14.65
C HIS A 223 33.98 28.83 13.58
N GLN A 224 34.43 29.82 12.80
CA GLN A 224 35.28 29.58 11.63
C GLN A 224 36.54 28.76 11.93
N GLU A 225 37.09 28.87 13.15
CA GLU A 225 38.32 28.16 13.56
C GLU A 225 38.10 26.67 13.87
N ASN A 226 36.90 26.25 14.31
CA ASN A 226 36.61 24.84 14.57
C ASN A 226 36.10 24.08 13.34
N GLY A 227 35.81 24.79 12.25
CA GLY A 227 35.35 24.21 10.97
C GLY A 227 33.97 23.55 11.04
N CYS A 228 33.20 23.80 12.09
CA CYS A 228 31.83 23.32 12.23
C CYS A 228 30.86 24.30 11.57
N LYS A 229 29.72 23.80 11.10
CA LYS A 229 28.68 24.61 10.46
C LYS A 229 27.31 24.24 11.01
N VAL A 230 26.47 25.23 11.20
CA VAL A 230 25.04 25.05 11.46
C VAL A 230 24.29 25.66 10.30
N VAL A 231 23.40 24.89 9.69
CA VAL A 231 22.46 25.37 8.67
C VAL A 231 21.08 25.16 9.24
N LEU A 232 20.29 26.23 9.29
CA LEU A 232 18.89 26.15 9.69
C LEU A 232 17.99 26.58 8.53
N THR A 233 16.83 25.94 8.44
CA THR A 233 15.74 26.39 7.57
C THR A 233 14.63 26.94 8.45
N THR A 234 14.02 28.06 8.03
CA THR A 234 12.89 28.64 8.74
C THR A 234 12.00 29.43 7.78
N ARG A 235 10.72 29.51 8.11
CA ARG A 235 9.74 30.37 7.41
C ARG A 235 9.73 31.79 7.97
N LYS A 236 10.46 32.07 9.05
CA LYS A 236 10.44 33.35 9.76
C LYS A 236 11.85 33.96 9.79
N LEU A 237 12.05 35.06 9.07
CA LEU A 237 13.32 35.81 9.11
C LEU A 237 13.73 36.23 10.54
N GLU A 238 12.75 36.49 11.41
CA GLU A 238 13.01 36.81 12.81
C GLU A 238 13.72 35.69 13.57
N VAL A 239 13.47 34.42 13.20
CA VAL A 239 14.15 33.26 13.81
C VAL A 239 15.63 33.26 13.43
N CYS A 240 16.00 33.54 12.16
CA CYS A 240 17.40 33.70 11.76
C CYS A 240 18.12 34.74 12.63
N ARG A 241 17.49 35.91 12.82
CA ARG A 241 18.03 36.99 13.67
C ARG A 241 18.18 36.57 15.12
N LYS A 242 17.19 35.87 15.69
CA LYS A 242 17.23 35.36 17.08
C LYS A 242 18.27 34.26 17.28
N MET A 243 18.56 33.50 16.22
CA MET A 243 19.60 32.48 16.16
C MET A 243 20.98 33.06 15.82
N GLU A 244 21.07 34.38 15.59
CA GLU A 244 22.33 35.10 15.33
C GLU A 244 23.10 34.52 14.12
N THR A 245 22.39 34.17 13.04
CA THR A 245 22.98 33.57 11.83
C THR A 245 23.95 34.50 11.12
N ASP A 246 25.10 33.97 10.69
CA ASP A 246 26.11 34.71 9.92
C ASP A 246 25.65 35.07 8.50
N ASP A 247 25.03 34.11 7.80
CA ASP A 247 24.56 34.24 6.42
C ASP A 247 23.07 33.91 6.31
N GLU A 248 22.30 34.81 5.70
CA GLU A 248 20.87 34.63 5.45
C GLU A 248 20.62 34.41 3.95
N ILE A 249 20.21 33.21 3.55
CA ILE A 249 19.89 32.87 2.15
C ILE A 249 18.38 32.84 1.97
N LYS A 250 17.84 33.80 1.22
CA LYS A 250 16.44 33.78 0.80
C LYS A 250 16.27 32.87 -0.41
N VAL A 251 15.51 31.79 -0.25
CA VAL A 251 15.15 30.89 -1.35
C VAL A 251 14.01 31.50 -2.17
N GLU A 252 14.29 31.92 -3.39
CA GLU A 252 13.30 32.47 -4.32
C GLU A 252 12.54 31.38 -5.08
N GLY A 253 11.39 31.73 -5.65
CA GLY A 253 10.64 30.84 -6.54
C GLY A 253 11.39 30.53 -7.84
N LEU A 254 11.06 29.41 -8.47
CA LEU A 254 11.70 28.97 -9.70
C LEU A 254 11.49 29.98 -10.83
N PRO A 255 12.53 30.28 -11.62
CA PRO A 255 12.40 31.02 -12.87
C PRO A 255 11.38 30.35 -13.80
N LYS A 256 10.70 31.14 -14.65
CA LYS A 256 9.63 30.65 -15.54
C LYS A 256 10.01 29.41 -16.36
N LYS A 257 11.26 29.36 -16.85
CA LYS A 257 11.78 28.25 -17.64
C LYS A 257 11.88 26.97 -16.81
N GLU A 258 12.52 27.05 -15.65
CA GLU A 258 12.66 25.92 -14.72
C GLU A 258 11.30 25.47 -14.16
N ALA A 259 10.40 26.41 -13.88
CA ALA A 259 9.03 26.12 -13.46
C ALA A 259 8.26 25.33 -14.53
N TRP A 260 8.37 25.73 -15.79
CA TRP A 260 7.77 25.03 -16.93
C TRP A 260 8.37 23.63 -17.14
N GLU A 261 9.70 23.51 -17.04
CA GLU A 261 10.41 22.23 -17.13
C GLU A 261 9.99 21.27 -16.01
N MET A 262 9.93 21.74 -14.76
CA MET A 262 9.48 20.95 -13.62
C MET A 262 8.02 20.50 -13.76
N PHE A 263 7.14 21.40 -14.22
CA PHE A 263 5.74 21.06 -14.47
C PHE A 263 5.59 19.98 -15.55
N ASN A 264 6.28 20.12 -16.67
CA ASN A 264 6.25 19.12 -17.75
C ASN A 264 6.81 17.77 -17.33
N LEU A 265 7.85 17.76 -16.51
CA LEU A 265 8.40 16.54 -15.94
C LEU A 265 7.33 15.76 -15.16
N LYS A 266 6.42 16.46 -14.47
CA LYS A 266 5.35 15.86 -13.68
C LYS A 266 4.12 15.49 -14.51
N VAL A 267 3.70 16.34 -15.44
CA VAL A 267 2.52 16.08 -16.28
C VAL A 267 2.77 15.00 -17.33
N GLY A 268 3.97 14.99 -17.91
CA GLY A 268 4.32 14.28 -19.14
C GLY A 268 4.04 15.09 -20.41
N ASN A 269 4.25 14.47 -21.57
CA ASN A 269 4.27 15.15 -22.89
C ASN A 269 2.94 15.81 -23.32
N PHE A 270 1.84 15.60 -22.59
CA PHE A 270 0.51 16.10 -22.96
C PHE A 270 0.36 17.62 -22.80
N ALA A 271 1.10 18.23 -21.87
CA ALA A 271 1.12 19.70 -21.72
C ALA A 271 1.67 20.44 -22.96
N MET A 272 2.39 19.72 -23.83
CA MET A 272 2.93 20.25 -25.09
C MET A 272 1.93 20.18 -26.27
N SER A 273 0.75 19.58 -26.07
CA SER A 273 -0.30 19.55 -27.10
C SER A 273 -0.75 20.98 -27.45
N PRO A 274 -0.90 21.34 -28.74
CA PRO A 274 -1.28 22.70 -29.15
C PRO A 274 -2.58 23.21 -28.50
N THR A 275 -3.53 22.32 -28.23
CA THR A 275 -4.82 22.66 -27.62
C THR A 275 -4.75 22.84 -26.08
N ILE A 276 -3.80 22.17 -25.42
CA ILE A 276 -3.64 22.19 -23.96
C ILE A 276 -2.63 23.24 -23.53
N ARG A 277 -1.59 23.48 -24.34
CA ARG A 277 -0.42 24.29 -23.99
C ARG A 277 -0.77 25.66 -23.42
N GLN A 278 -1.72 26.37 -24.03
CA GLN A 278 -2.14 27.70 -23.55
C GLN A 278 -2.72 27.63 -22.12
N HIS A 279 -3.58 26.64 -21.85
CA HIS A 279 -4.13 26.41 -20.52
C HIS A 279 -3.02 26.04 -19.52
N ALA A 280 -2.09 25.17 -19.93
CA ALA A 280 -0.96 24.74 -19.11
C ALA A 280 -0.01 25.90 -18.73
N GLU A 281 0.34 26.78 -19.67
CA GLU A 281 1.20 27.94 -19.42
C GLU A 281 0.55 28.92 -18.41
N GLU A 282 -0.77 29.12 -18.51
CA GLU A 282 -1.51 29.93 -17.54
C GLU A 282 -1.54 29.30 -16.14
N ILE A 283 -1.71 27.97 -16.06
CA ILE A 283 -1.66 27.23 -14.79
C ILE A 283 -0.28 27.35 -14.14
N VAL A 284 0.81 27.15 -14.90
CA VAL A 284 2.18 27.29 -14.39
C VAL A 284 2.45 28.72 -13.90
N LYS A 285 1.94 29.72 -14.62
CA LYS A 285 2.03 31.12 -14.18
C LYS A 285 1.32 31.34 -12.84
N LYS A 286 0.16 30.70 -12.62
CA LYS A 286 -0.59 30.77 -11.35
C LYS A 286 0.13 30.06 -10.19
N CYS A 287 0.93 29.04 -10.47
CA CYS A 287 1.77 28.37 -9.47
C CYS A 287 2.91 29.26 -8.94
N GLY A 288 3.19 30.41 -9.55
CA GLY A 288 4.10 31.43 -9.01
C GLY A 288 5.56 30.98 -8.87
N GLY A 289 5.98 29.92 -9.58
CA GLY A 289 7.33 29.34 -9.44
C GLY A 289 7.53 28.50 -8.18
N LEU A 290 6.49 28.21 -7.40
CA LEU A 290 6.59 27.39 -6.20
C LEU A 290 6.77 25.91 -6.56
N PRO A 291 7.89 25.25 -6.21
CA PRO A 291 8.15 23.86 -6.58
C PRO A 291 7.05 22.89 -6.12
N LEU A 292 6.56 23.04 -4.87
CA LEU A 292 5.51 22.19 -4.33
C LEU A 292 4.21 22.32 -5.12
N ALA A 293 3.78 23.54 -5.43
CA ALA A 293 2.58 23.81 -6.21
C ALA A 293 2.70 23.21 -7.63
N LEU A 294 3.85 23.40 -8.29
CA LEU A 294 4.10 22.84 -9.62
C LEU A 294 4.09 21.30 -9.61
N LYS A 295 4.68 20.67 -8.59
CA LYS A 295 4.67 19.21 -8.43
C LYS A 295 3.26 18.67 -8.22
N VAL A 296 2.51 19.30 -7.32
CA VAL A 296 1.16 18.90 -6.95
C VAL A 296 0.17 19.08 -8.12
N VAL A 297 0.16 20.25 -8.76
CA VAL A 297 -0.69 20.50 -9.94
C VAL A 297 -0.28 19.60 -11.11
N GLY A 298 1.02 19.48 -11.35
CA GLY A 298 1.55 18.61 -12.40
C GLY A 298 1.19 17.14 -12.17
N GLY A 299 1.23 16.67 -10.92
CA GLY A 299 0.80 15.33 -10.53
C GLY A 299 -0.70 15.10 -10.74
N ALA A 300 -1.55 16.04 -10.32
CA ALA A 300 -3.00 15.94 -10.52
C ALA A 300 -3.40 15.94 -12.01
N LEU A 301 -2.67 16.67 -12.85
CA LEU A 301 -2.90 16.73 -14.31
C LEU A 301 -2.05 15.73 -15.11
N ARG A 302 -1.27 14.88 -14.43
CA ARG A 302 -0.41 13.86 -15.05
C ARG A 302 -1.21 13.03 -16.03
N LYS A 303 -0.70 12.74 -17.22
CA LYS A 303 -1.40 11.88 -18.23
C LYS A 303 -2.82 12.32 -18.62
N VAL A 304 -3.35 13.48 -18.20
CA VAL A 304 -4.70 13.93 -18.55
C VAL A 304 -4.71 14.45 -19.98
N LYS A 305 -5.38 13.73 -20.89
CA LYS A 305 -5.43 14.05 -22.33
C LYS A 305 -6.58 14.99 -22.70
N ASN A 306 -7.63 15.01 -21.90
CA ASN A 306 -8.86 15.72 -22.24
C ASN A 306 -8.73 17.22 -21.94
N GLU A 307 -8.74 18.05 -22.99
CA GLU A 307 -8.64 19.51 -22.90
C GLU A 307 -9.71 20.13 -21.98
N ASN A 308 -10.93 19.58 -21.95
CA ASN A 308 -12.00 20.11 -21.11
C ASN A 308 -11.65 20.04 -19.62
N VAL A 309 -10.87 19.04 -19.20
CA VAL A 309 -10.40 18.94 -17.80
C VAL A 309 -9.42 20.06 -17.48
N TRP A 310 -8.49 20.37 -18.38
CA TRP A 310 -7.55 21.49 -18.24
C TRP A 310 -8.26 22.84 -18.21
N ARG A 311 -9.24 23.02 -19.09
CA ARG A 311 -10.06 24.22 -19.16
C ARG A 311 -10.91 24.40 -17.91
N GLN A 312 -11.55 23.34 -17.42
CA GLN A 312 -12.35 23.38 -16.20
C GLN A 312 -11.46 23.67 -14.99
N PHE A 313 -10.33 22.97 -14.84
CA PHE A 313 -9.37 23.20 -13.77
C PHE A 313 -8.89 24.66 -13.72
N LEU A 314 -8.57 25.25 -14.88
CA LEU A 314 -8.16 26.66 -14.96
C LEU A 314 -9.30 27.64 -14.62
N ARG A 315 -10.56 27.30 -14.97
CA ARG A 315 -11.73 28.10 -14.56
C ARG A 315 -11.92 28.04 -13.05
N ASP A 316 -11.84 26.84 -12.47
CA ASP A 316 -11.98 26.64 -11.04
C ASP A 316 -10.85 27.35 -10.29
N LEU A 317 -9.61 27.31 -10.80
CA LEU A 317 -8.48 28.05 -10.24
C LEU A 317 -8.64 29.58 -10.32
N LYS A 318 -9.50 30.07 -11.22
CA LYS A 318 -9.82 31.51 -11.36
C LYS A 318 -11.06 31.91 -10.54
N SER A 319 -11.84 30.97 -10.00
CA SER A 319 -13.07 31.27 -9.26
C SER A 319 -12.81 31.65 -7.80
N PRO A 320 -13.69 32.45 -7.16
CA PRO A 320 -13.59 32.79 -5.74
C PRO A 320 -13.73 31.55 -4.85
N ALA A 321 -12.95 31.48 -3.78
CA ALA A 321 -12.80 30.31 -2.91
C ALA A 321 -14.09 29.80 -2.25
N GLU A 322 -15.11 30.65 -2.09
CA GLU A 322 -16.31 30.37 -1.28
C GLU A 322 -17.34 29.47 -2.00
N ALA A 323 -17.37 29.45 -3.34
CA ALA A 323 -18.45 28.81 -4.10
C ALA A 323 -18.29 27.30 -4.37
N LEU A 324 -17.15 26.68 -4.00
CA LEU A 324 -16.82 25.30 -4.41
C LEU A 324 -16.48 24.35 -3.24
N ILE A 325 -16.39 24.84 -1.99
CA ILE A 325 -15.96 24.03 -0.85
C ILE A 325 -17.02 22.99 -0.45
N GLU A 326 -18.31 23.31 -0.60
CA GLU A 326 -19.41 22.38 -0.28
C GLU A 326 -19.47 21.18 -1.25
N ASP A 327 -19.29 21.41 -2.56
CA ASP A 327 -19.39 20.35 -3.59
C ASP A 327 -18.22 19.36 -3.55
N ILE A 328 -17.01 19.82 -3.24
CA ILE A 328 -15.80 19.00 -3.16
C ILE A 328 -15.87 18.02 -1.98
N ASN A 329 -16.38 18.48 -0.84
CA ASN A 329 -16.52 17.65 0.36
C ASN A 329 -17.48 16.48 0.10
N GLU A 330 -18.61 16.68 -0.57
CA GLU A 330 -19.60 15.62 -0.82
C GLU A 330 -19.08 14.50 -1.76
N GLU A 331 -18.40 14.82 -2.87
CA GLU A 331 -17.90 13.79 -3.80
C GLU A 331 -16.70 13.00 -3.24
N VAL A 332 -15.74 13.68 -2.60
CA VAL A 332 -14.58 13.03 -1.98
C VAL A 332 -15.01 12.23 -0.77
N TYR A 333 -15.90 12.77 0.07
CA TYR A 333 -16.45 12.07 1.23
C TYR A 333 -17.31 10.88 0.81
N LYS A 334 -18.14 10.97 -0.23
CA LYS A 334 -18.83 9.79 -0.82
C LYS A 334 -17.85 8.76 -1.38
N SER A 335 -16.72 9.21 -1.90
CA SER A 335 -15.67 8.34 -2.45
C SER A 335 -14.94 7.57 -1.35
N LEU A 336 -14.59 8.24 -0.25
CA LEU A 336 -13.89 7.68 0.92
C LEU A 336 -14.82 6.91 1.87
N LYS A 337 -16.04 7.39 2.12
CA LYS A 337 -17.03 6.74 3.01
C LYS A 337 -17.44 5.35 2.52
N GLY A 338 -17.35 5.10 1.21
CA GLY A 338 -17.60 3.78 0.63
C GLY A 338 -16.54 2.72 0.98
N LEU A 339 -15.34 3.11 1.41
CA LEU A 339 -14.27 2.17 1.81
C LEU A 339 -14.57 1.50 3.15
N LEU A 340 -15.18 2.23 4.07
CA LEU A 340 -15.50 1.78 5.43
C LEU A 340 -16.86 1.05 5.50
N SER A 341 -17.46 0.69 4.36
CA SER A 341 -18.76 -0.01 4.34
C SER A 341 -18.58 -1.51 4.55
N SER A 342 -19.33 -2.11 5.48
CA SER A 342 -19.33 -3.55 5.83
C SER A 342 -19.58 -4.54 4.69
N LYS A 343 -19.87 -4.06 3.47
CA LYS A 343 -20.25 -4.89 2.31
C LYS A 343 -19.07 -5.48 1.54
N PHE A 344 -17.83 -5.09 1.86
CA PHE A 344 -16.63 -5.55 1.15
C PHE A 344 -15.83 -6.55 1.98
N SER A 345 -15.11 -7.43 1.29
CA SER A 345 -14.03 -8.23 1.89
C SER A 345 -12.88 -7.32 2.32
N LEU A 346 -12.06 -7.74 3.27
CA LEU A 346 -10.86 -7.01 3.67
C LEU A 346 -9.90 -6.88 2.48
N ALA A 347 -9.75 -7.92 1.67
CA ALA A 347 -8.94 -7.87 0.46
C ALA A 347 -9.42 -6.78 -0.52
N ASP A 348 -10.74 -6.65 -0.74
CA ASP A 348 -11.31 -5.59 -1.57
C ASP A 348 -11.09 -4.20 -0.96
N ALA A 349 -11.15 -4.09 0.37
CA ALA A 349 -10.89 -2.84 1.08
C ALA A 349 -9.42 -2.41 0.94
N CYS A 350 -8.47 -3.33 1.15
CA CYS A 350 -7.03 -3.10 0.95
C CYS A 350 -6.73 -2.62 -0.48
N VAL A 351 -7.22 -3.35 -1.49
CA VAL A 351 -7.00 -3.00 -2.90
C VAL A 351 -7.55 -1.60 -3.22
N LYS A 352 -8.70 -1.21 -2.66
CA LYS A 352 -9.23 0.15 -2.85
C LYS A 352 -8.44 1.19 -2.07
N GLY A 353 -7.94 0.85 -0.89
CA GLY A 353 -7.02 1.68 -0.11
C GLY A 353 -5.75 1.98 -0.89
N ASP A 354 -5.10 0.94 -1.43
CA ASP A 354 -3.89 1.04 -2.26
C ASP A 354 -4.12 1.94 -3.48
N VAL A 355 -5.26 1.76 -4.15
CA VAL A 355 -5.66 2.62 -5.28
C VAL A 355 -5.68 4.10 -4.90
N ILE A 356 -6.18 4.42 -3.70
CA ILE A 356 -6.30 5.80 -3.21
C ILE A 356 -4.93 6.32 -2.79
N LEU A 357 -4.15 5.53 -2.06
CA LEU A 357 -2.80 5.89 -1.65
C LEU A 357 -1.94 6.21 -2.87
N GLU A 358 -1.91 5.31 -3.86
CA GLU A 358 -1.19 5.51 -5.12
C GLU A 358 -1.70 6.73 -5.89
N ALA A 359 -3.02 6.96 -5.97
CA ALA A 359 -3.55 8.16 -6.61
C ALA A 359 -3.10 9.46 -5.91
N LEU A 360 -2.99 9.46 -4.58
CA LEU A 360 -2.51 10.58 -3.78
C LEU A 360 -0.99 10.77 -3.91
N ILE A 361 -0.22 9.68 -4.00
CA ILE A 361 1.23 9.69 -4.28
C ILE A 361 1.49 10.23 -5.69
N ASP A 362 0.77 9.75 -6.69
CA ASP A 362 0.85 10.23 -8.07
C ASP A 362 0.51 11.72 -8.18
N ALA A 363 -0.45 12.18 -7.39
CA ALA A 363 -0.80 13.59 -7.27
C ALA A 363 0.25 14.42 -6.50
N SER A 364 1.30 13.78 -5.95
CA SER A 364 2.30 14.39 -5.07
C SER A 364 1.70 15.07 -3.84
N LEU A 365 0.50 14.63 -3.41
CA LEU A 365 -0.11 15.03 -2.13
C LEU A 365 0.43 14.18 -0.97
N LEU A 366 0.82 12.95 -1.29
CA LEU A 366 1.60 12.07 -0.44
C LEU A 366 2.96 11.81 -1.08
N GLU A 367 3.97 11.59 -0.26
CA GLU A 367 5.31 11.20 -0.67
C GLU A 367 5.64 9.84 -0.06
N ASN A 368 6.14 8.92 -0.89
CA ASN A 368 6.76 7.70 -0.40
C ASN A 368 8.01 8.06 0.37
N CYS A 369 8.16 7.47 1.54
CA CYS A 369 9.37 7.59 2.32
C CYS A 369 10.15 6.28 2.17
N ASP A 370 11.36 6.38 1.66
CA ASP A 370 12.27 5.24 1.57
C ASP A 370 12.77 4.93 3.00
N GLY A 371 12.06 4.06 3.70
CA GLY A 371 12.58 3.31 4.85
C GLY A 371 12.81 1.85 4.50
N ASP A 372 13.41 1.09 5.43
CA ASP A 372 13.70 -0.34 5.28
C ASP A 372 12.54 -1.08 4.58
N ALA A 373 12.89 -1.96 3.63
CA ALA A 373 11.98 -2.68 2.71
C ALA A 373 10.82 -3.46 3.37
N ALA A 374 10.74 -3.49 4.70
CA ALA A 374 9.68 -4.10 5.48
C ALA A 374 8.49 -3.16 5.76
N ASN A 375 8.63 -1.83 5.71
CA ASN A 375 7.56 -0.89 6.05
C ASN A 375 7.46 0.27 5.04
N ASN A 376 6.52 0.18 4.10
CA ASN A 376 6.14 1.30 3.26
C ASN A 376 5.33 2.31 4.09
N TYR A 377 5.86 3.52 4.32
CA TYR A 377 5.10 4.62 4.89
C TYR A 377 5.06 5.81 3.94
N VAL A 378 3.94 6.53 4.00
CA VAL A 378 3.70 7.75 3.23
C VAL A 378 3.68 8.94 4.17
N LYS A 379 4.16 10.09 3.70
CA LYS A 379 4.03 11.36 4.43
C LYS A 379 3.29 12.38 3.59
N MET A 380 2.53 13.24 4.25
CA MET A 380 1.98 14.45 3.65
C MET A 380 2.89 15.63 3.98
N HIS A 381 3.18 16.48 3.00
CA HIS A 381 3.89 17.72 3.27
C HIS A 381 3.09 18.58 4.25
N ASP A 382 3.75 19.18 5.24
CA ASP A 382 3.10 19.93 6.32
C ASP A 382 2.20 21.08 5.83
N VAL A 383 2.61 21.85 4.80
CA VAL A 383 1.79 22.89 4.15
C VAL A 383 0.51 22.30 3.54
N VAL A 384 0.58 21.12 2.92
CA VAL A 384 -0.58 20.43 2.33
C VAL A 384 -1.50 19.94 3.45
N ARG A 385 -0.94 19.40 4.53
CA ARG A 385 -1.69 18.95 5.71
C ARG A 385 -2.41 20.11 6.40
N ASP A 386 -1.72 21.19 6.70
CA ASP A 386 -2.28 22.38 7.36
C ASP A 386 -3.40 23.00 6.50
N LEU A 387 -3.22 22.95 5.17
CA LEU A 387 -4.22 23.37 4.22
C LEU A 387 -5.47 22.47 4.21
N VAL A 388 -5.30 21.14 4.21
CA VAL A 388 -6.41 20.19 4.33
C VAL A 388 -7.16 20.38 5.65
N LEU A 389 -6.43 20.64 6.75
CA LEU A 389 -7.04 20.95 8.05
C LEU A 389 -7.85 22.25 8.01
N ALA A 390 -7.36 23.28 7.32
CA ALA A 390 -8.10 24.53 7.13
C ALA A 390 -9.36 24.34 6.25
N MET A 391 -9.31 23.47 5.24
CA MET A 391 -10.45 23.17 4.36
C MET A 391 -11.54 22.31 5.04
N THR A 392 -11.13 21.40 5.93
CA THR A 392 -12.03 20.49 6.63
C THR A 392 -12.66 21.09 7.88
N SER A 393 -12.32 22.34 8.20
CA SER A 393 -12.91 23.12 9.28
C SER A 393 -13.62 24.38 8.74
N PRO A 394 -14.61 24.26 7.81
CA PRO A 394 -15.30 25.41 7.27
C PRO A 394 -16.05 26.18 8.37
N LYS A 395 -16.02 27.51 8.27
CA LYS A 395 -16.72 28.41 9.21
C LYS A 395 -18.21 28.09 9.21
N GLY A 396 -18.71 27.53 10.32
CA GLY A 396 -20.14 27.34 10.55
C GLY A 396 -20.59 25.89 10.77
N GLU A 397 -19.71 24.89 10.58
CA GLU A 397 -20.06 23.49 10.89
C GLU A 397 -19.65 23.10 12.33
N GLU A 398 -20.54 22.38 13.03
CA GLU A 398 -20.33 21.85 14.39
C GLU A 398 -19.36 20.65 14.47
N ARG A 399 -18.72 20.26 13.37
CA ARG A 399 -17.91 19.03 13.27
C ARG A 399 -16.48 19.38 12.90
N SER A 400 -15.53 18.90 13.69
CA SER A 400 -14.10 19.12 13.47
C SER A 400 -13.32 17.81 13.30
N HIS A 401 -12.27 17.84 12.49
CA HIS A 401 -11.22 16.82 12.51
C HIS A 401 -10.07 17.37 13.34
N LEU A 402 -9.64 16.60 14.34
CA LEU A 402 -8.60 17.03 15.27
C LEU A 402 -7.34 16.21 15.02
N VAL A 403 -6.37 16.82 14.35
CA VAL A 403 -5.08 16.17 14.03
C VAL A 403 -3.96 16.97 14.68
N ARG A 404 -3.31 16.37 15.68
CA ARG A 404 -2.10 16.89 16.32
C ARG A 404 -1.09 15.76 16.30
N SER A 405 -0.28 15.62 15.25
CA SER A 405 0.71 14.55 15.13
C SER A 405 2.12 15.14 15.17
N GLY A 406 2.98 14.60 16.04
CA GLY A 406 4.37 15.04 16.20
C GLY A 406 4.55 16.51 16.59
N THR A 407 3.49 17.21 17.01
CA THR A 407 3.57 18.64 17.37
C THR A 407 4.07 18.79 18.80
N SER A 408 4.91 19.80 19.06
CA SER A 408 5.32 20.22 20.42
C SER A 408 4.19 20.84 21.26
N THR A 409 2.92 20.70 20.85
CA THR A 409 1.79 21.16 21.67
C THR A 409 1.63 20.22 22.86
N GLU A 410 2.12 20.65 24.02
CA GLU A 410 2.08 19.87 25.27
C GLU A 410 0.65 19.67 25.83
N LYS A 411 -0.33 20.45 25.34
CA LYS A 411 -1.68 20.49 25.94
C LYS A 411 -2.65 19.55 25.23
N MET A 412 -3.34 18.73 26.02
CA MET A 412 -4.54 18.00 25.58
C MET A 412 -5.62 18.96 25.02
N PRO A 413 -6.50 18.48 24.13
CA PRO A 413 -7.60 19.28 23.64
C PRO A 413 -8.57 19.65 24.77
N GLU A 414 -9.22 20.79 24.62
CA GLU A 414 -10.26 21.23 25.54
C GLU A 414 -11.55 20.44 25.31
N ASP A 415 -12.44 20.37 26.31
CA ASP A 415 -13.64 19.52 26.26
C ASP A 415 -14.54 19.80 25.05
N GLU A 416 -14.64 21.06 24.63
CA GLU A 416 -15.39 21.47 23.45
C GLU A 416 -14.79 20.95 22.13
N GLU A 417 -13.47 20.75 22.08
CA GLU A 417 -12.80 20.16 20.90
C GLU A 417 -13.11 18.67 20.80
N TRP A 418 -13.08 17.93 21.93
CA TRP A 418 -13.48 16.52 21.99
C TRP A 418 -14.93 16.32 21.54
N LYS A 419 -15.84 17.18 22.00
CA LYS A 419 -17.27 17.12 21.72
C LYS A 419 -17.62 17.27 20.24
N LYS A 420 -16.90 18.13 19.53
CA LYS A 420 -17.12 18.43 18.09
C LYS A 420 -16.35 17.48 17.18
N ALA A 421 -15.39 16.73 17.72
CA ALA A 421 -14.52 15.89 16.93
C ALA A 421 -15.26 14.68 16.32
N THR A 422 -15.06 14.49 15.02
CA THR A 422 -15.51 13.28 14.30
C THR A 422 -14.37 12.31 14.05
N ARG A 423 -13.13 12.80 14.02
CA ARG A 423 -11.90 12.01 13.89
C ARG A 423 -10.80 12.68 14.71
N ILE A 424 -10.09 11.91 15.52
CA ILE A 424 -8.98 12.37 16.34
C ILE A 424 -7.73 11.57 15.97
N SER A 425 -6.63 12.26 15.72
CA SER A 425 -5.32 11.66 15.50
C SER A 425 -4.25 12.37 16.33
N PHE A 426 -3.68 11.62 17.26
CA PHE A 426 -2.56 11.99 18.13
C PHE A 426 -1.34 11.11 17.89
N ILE A 427 -1.14 10.66 16.66
CA ILE A 427 -0.03 9.78 16.28
C ILE A 427 1.33 10.39 16.69
N ASP A 428 2.16 9.55 17.33
CA ASP A 428 3.53 9.82 17.76
C ASP A 428 3.71 10.98 18.77
N ASN A 429 2.67 11.31 19.55
CA ASN A 429 2.79 12.29 20.65
C ASN A 429 3.33 11.64 21.93
N ARG A 430 4.65 11.50 22.00
CA ARG A 430 5.33 10.91 23.17
C ARG A 430 5.18 11.73 24.46
N HIS A 431 4.77 12.99 24.41
CA HIS A 431 4.54 13.80 25.62
C HIS A 431 3.21 13.49 26.32
N PHE A 432 2.27 12.86 25.62
CA PHE A 432 0.97 12.51 26.18
C PHE A 432 1.13 11.36 27.18
N SER A 433 0.75 11.62 28.42
CA SER A 433 0.85 10.67 29.54
C SER A 433 -0.49 10.41 30.20
N ASN A 434 -1.34 11.44 30.31
CA ASN A 434 -2.66 11.36 30.94
C ASN A 434 -3.74 11.67 29.90
N LEU A 435 -4.65 10.73 29.71
CA LEU A 435 -5.89 10.94 28.96
C LEU A 435 -6.98 11.53 29.87
N PRO A 436 -7.96 12.27 29.33
CA PRO A 436 -9.09 12.78 30.12
C PRO A 436 -9.92 11.64 30.71
N GLU A 437 -10.54 11.84 31.87
CA GLU A 437 -11.26 10.78 32.59
C GLU A 437 -12.48 10.24 31.82
N SER A 438 -13.28 11.14 31.24
CA SER A 438 -14.49 10.79 30.48
C SER A 438 -14.83 11.88 29.45
N PRO A 439 -14.07 11.97 28.35
CA PRO A 439 -14.33 12.99 27.32
C PRO A 439 -15.66 12.71 26.61
N ASP A 440 -16.48 13.75 26.43
CA ASP A 440 -17.72 13.67 25.67
C ASP A 440 -17.42 13.76 24.17
N CYS A 441 -17.64 12.67 23.41
CA CYS A 441 -17.33 12.61 21.98
C CYS A 441 -18.44 11.89 21.18
N PRO A 442 -19.67 12.44 21.15
CA PRO A 442 -20.86 11.73 20.65
C PRO A 442 -20.80 11.42 19.15
N MET A 443 -19.95 12.13 18.41
CA MET A 443 -19.82 12.03 16.95
C MET A 443 -18.51 11.37 16.48
N LEU A 444 -17.67 10.94 17.41
CA LEU A 444 -16.34 10.40 17.09
C LEU A 444 -16.44 9.05 16.38
N LEU A 445 -15.77 8.93 15.23
CA LEU A 445 -15.72 7.72 14.39
C LEU A 445 -14.34 7.05 14.41
N THR A 446 -13.28 7.83 14.64
CA THR A 446 -11.89 7.34 14.61
C THR A 446 -11.06 8.01 15.68
N LEU A 447 -10.32 7.20 16.44
CA LEU A 447 -9.36 7.65 17.44
C LEU A 447 -8.02 6.93 17.23
N LEU A 448 -6.99 7.69 16.85
CA LEU A 448 -5.64 7.18 16.62
C LEU A 448 -4.71 7.74 17.69
N LEU A 449 -4.20 6.87 18.56
CA LEU A 449 -3.25 7.18 19.62
C LEU A 449 -1.89 6.47 19.40
N GLN A 450 -1.67 5.92 18.20
CA GLN A 450 -0.49 5.10 17.95
C GLN A 450 0.82 5.87 18.22
N GLY A 451 1.80 5.23 18.83
CA GLY A 451 3.09 5.86 19.18
C GLY A 451 3.05 6.81 20.38
N CYS A 452 1.90 6.97 21.06
CA CYS A 452 1.80 7.68 22.34
C CYS A 452 2.37 6.81 23.48
N SER A 453 3.68 6.53 23.44
CA SER A 453 4.33 5.53 24.30
C SER A 453 4.31 5.85 25.80
N ASN A 454 4.04 7.10 26.19
CA ASN A 454 3.90 7.50 27.60
C ASN A 454 2.47 7.37 28.15
N VAL A 455 1.47 7.07 27.31
CA VAL A 455 0.13 6.71 27.77
C VAL A 455 0.18 5.28 28.32
N LYS A 456 0.21 5.18 29.66
CA LYS A 456 0.35 3.90 30.38
C LYS A 456 -0.96 3.34 30.91
N VAL A 457 -1.94 4.22 31.13
CA VAL A 457 -3.24 3.88 31.69
C VAL A 457 -4.28 4.64 30.87
N ILE A 458 -5.33 3.93 30.45
CA ILE A 458 -6.53 4.54 29.90
C ILE A 458 -7.54 4.64 31.06
N PRO A 459 -8.07 5.83 31.38
CA PRO A 459 -9.05 6.00 32.44
C PRO A 459 -10.27 5.10 32.27
N GLU A 460 -10.85 4.68 33.39
CA GLU A 460 -11.94 3.69 33.38
C GLU A 460 -13.16 4.18 32.60
N TYR A 461 -13.46 5.49 32.61
CA TYR A 461 -14.62 6.06 31.94
C TYR A 461 -14.33 6.69 30.57
N PHE A 462 -13.12 6.49 30.05
CA PHE A 462 -12.64 7.18 28.85
C PHE A 462 -13.55 6.91 27.64
N PHE A 463 -14.03 5.67 27.46
CA PHE A 463 -14.82 5.27 26.30
C PHE A 463 -16.34 5.44 26.47
N ASN A 464 -16.83 5.89 27.64
CA ASN A 464 -18.25 5.91 27.95
C ASN A 464 -19.09 6.74 26.97
N ASN A 465 -18.55 7.86 26.48
CA ASN A 465 -19.27 8.84 25.68
C ASN A 465 -18.79 8.86 24.21
N MET A 466 -18.42 7.70 23.68
CA MET A 466 -17.96 7.53 22.29
C MET A 466 -18.79 6.49 21.50
N PRO A 467 -20.13 6.59 21.46
CA PRO A 467 -21.00 5.50 20.99
C PRO A 467 -20.86 5.18 19.49
N ARG A 468 -20.24 6.06 18.71
CA ARG A 468 -20.08 5.92 17.25
C ARG A 468 -18.68 5.50 16.81
N LEU A 469 -17.76 5.29 17.75
CA LEU A 469 -16.37 4.98 17.43
C LEU A 469 -16.29 3.67 16.65
N CYS A 470 -15.66 3.71 15.48
CA CYS A 470 -15.52 2.56 14.59
C CYS A 470 -14.07 2.06 14.49
N VAL A 471 -13.08 2.96 14.65
CA VAL A 471 -11.65 2.62 14.54
C VAL A 471 -10.92 3.16 15.76
N LEU A 472 -10.22 2.27 16.45
CA LEU A 472 -9.38 2.59 17.61
C LEU A 472 -8.00 1.98 17.40
N ASP A 473 -6.99 2.85 17.29
CA ASP A 473 -5.59 2.44 17.22
C ASP A 473 -4.83 2.90 18.47
N LEU A 474 -4.39 1.92 19.26
CA LEU A 474 -3.57 2.12 20.47
C LEU A 474 -2.15 1.55 20.28
N SER A 475 -1.74 1.28 19.04
CA SER A 475 -0.48 0.60 18.76
C SER A 475 0.73 1.39 19.28
N ASN A 476 1.75 0.71 19.79
CA ASN A 476 2.98 1.30 20.34
C ASN A 476 2.72 2.27 21.50
N THR A 477 1.59 2.13 22.22
CA THR A 477 1.35 2.81 23.49
C THR A 477 1.95 2.02 24.67
N GLY A 478 2.07 2.69 25.82
CA GLY A 478 2.60 2.09 27.04
C GLY A 478 1.54 1.37 27.88
N ILE A 479 0.34 1.13 27.35
CA ILE A 479 -0.80 0.61 28.11
C ILE A 479 -0.50 -0.78 28.69
N ASN A 480 -0.91 -0.99 29.93
CA ASN A 480 -0.79 -2.28 30.61
C ASN A 480 -2.11 -3.08 30.60
N SER A 481 -3.24 -2.42 30.38
CA SER A 481 -4.58 -2.98 30.40
C SER A 481 -5.54 -2.09 29.60
N LEU A 482 -6.70 -2.65 29.22
CA LEU A 482 -7.83 -1.92 28.65
C LEU A 482 -8.92 -1.78 29.74
N PRO A 483 -9.63 -0.64 29.81
CA PRO A 483 -10.68 -0.39 30.82
C PRO A 483 -11.97 -1.16 30.49
N VAL A 484 -12.83 -1.37 31.49
CA VAL A 484 -14.14 -2.07 31.32
C VAL A 484 -15.06 -1.28 30.38
N SER A 485 -14.94 0.06 30.35
CA SER A 485 -15.66 0.91 29.39
C SER A 485 -15.39 0.62 27.91
N ILE A 486 -14.38 -0.20 27.55
CA ILE A 486 -14.17 -0.63 26.17
C ILE A 486 -15.43 -1.31 25.59
N SER A 487 -16.20 -2.01 26.42
CA SER A 487 -17.51 -2.62 26.06
C SER A 487 -18.55 -1.62 25.55
N LYS A 488 -18.40 -0.32 25.83
CA LYS A 488 -19.33 0.74 25.38
C LYS A 488 -19.14 1.08 23.91
N LEU A 489 -18.03 0.69 23.30
CA LEU A 489 -17.73 0.93 21.89
C LEU A 489 -18.47 -0.06 20.97
N VAL A 490 -19.79 -0.17 21.10
CA VAL A 490 -20.62 -1.20 20.43
C VAL A 490 -20.57 -1.16 18.89
N ASN A 491 -20.10 -0.05 18.30
CA ASN A 491 -19.92 0.13 16.86
C ASN A 491 -18.45 -0.02 16.40
N LEU A 492 -17.55 -0.43 17.29
CA LEU A 492 -16.13 -0.61 16.98
C LEU A 492 -15.97 -1.75 15.98
N ARG A 493 -15.26 -1.47 14.90
CA ARG A 493 -14.96 -2.40 13.80
C ARG A 493 -13.50 -2.79 13.77
N GLU A 494 -12.61 -1.87 14.14
CA GLU A 494 -11.17 -2.10 14.11
C GLU A 494 -10.54 -1.71 15.44
N LEU A 495 -9.83 -2.66 16.05
CA LEU A 495 -9.05 -2.47 17.27
C LEU A 495 -7.61 -2.93 17.03
N LEU A 496 -6.68 -1.98 17.07
CA LEU A 496 -5.25 -2.22 16.85
C LEU A 496 -4.49 -1.99 18.16
N LEU A 497 -3.79 -3.03 18.63
CA LEU A 497 -3.03 -3.07 19.89
C LEU A 497 -1.57 -3.45 19.66
N ASN A 498 -1.07 -3.25 18.43
CA ASN A 498 0.25 -3.73 18.01
C ASN A 498 1.37 -3.03 18.81
N GLY A 499 2.40 -3.72 19.25
CA GLY A 499 3.52 -3.16 20.00
C GLY A 499 3.19 -2.65 21.41
N CYS A 500 2.00 -2.96 21.95
CA CYS A 500 1.66 -2.65 23.36
C CYS A 500 2.42 -3.60 24.31
N SER A 501 3.71 -3.35 24.48
CA SER A 501 4.67 -4.27 25.13
C SER A 501 4.43 -4.54 26.62
N TYR A 502 3.53 -3.80 27.27
CA TYR A 502 3.12 -4.01 28.68
C TYR A 502 1.74 -4.65 28.81
N LEU A 503 0.97 -4.76 27.72
CA LEU A 503 -0.35 -5.36 27.72
C LEU A 503 -0.22 -6.89 27.86
N ASN A 504 -0.79 -7.43 28.94
CA ASN A 504 -0.65 -8.85 29.30
C ASN A 504 -1.99 -9.60 29.42
N VAL A 505 -3.11 -8.89 29.44
CA VAL A 505 -4.47 -9.46 29.50
C VAL A 505 -5.40 -8.63 28.62
N LEU A 506 -6.30 -9.32 27.91
CA LEU A 506 -7.44 -8.68 27.23
C LEU A 506 -8.70 -8.86 28.12
N PRO A 507 -9.43 -7.79 28.46
CA PRO A 507 -10.60 -7.86 29.34
C PRO A 507 -11.76 -8.61 28.67
N MET A 508 -12.58 -9.31 29.46
CA MET A 508 -13.70 -10.09 28.93
C MET A 508 -14.78 -9.24 28.27
N GLU A 509 -14.87 -7.98 28.68
CA GLU A 509 -15.73 -6.93 28.15
C GLU A 509 -15.61 -6.72 26.64
N LEU A 510 -14.46 -7.07 26.05
CA LEU A 510 -14.28 -7.06 24.60
C LEU A 510 -15.23 -8.04 23.89
N SER A 511 -15.75 -9.07 24.56
CA SER A 511 -16.72 -10.02 23.98
C SER A 511 -18.04 -9.35 23.57
N GLU A 512 -18.34 -8.17 24.12
CA GLU A 512 -19.54 -7.38 23.81
C GLU A 512 -19.42 -6.62 22.47
N LEU A 513 -18.22 -6.52 21.91
CA LEU A 513 -17.96 -5.78 20.67
C LEU A 513 -18.36 -6.60 19.43
N LYS A 514 -19.64 -6.92 19.31
CA LYS A 514 -20.17 -7.79 18.23
C LYS A 514 -20.02 -7.22 16.82
N ALA A 515 -19.72 -5.92 16.69
CA ALA A 515 -19.46 -5.27 15.40
C ALA A 515 -17.97 -5.36 14.96
N LEU A 516 -17.09 -5.93 15.79
CA LEU A 516 -15.65 -5.97 15.51
C LEU A 516 -15.34 -6.86 14.30
N GLU A 517 -14.65 -6.30 13.32
CA GLU A 517 -14.24 -6.95 12.07
C GLU A 517 -12.71 -7.22 12.06
N VAL A 518 -11.92 -6.38 12.73
CA VAL A 518 -10.45 -6.48 12.80
C VAL A 518 -9.97 -6.37 14.24
N LEU A 519 -9.18 -7.37 14.67
CA LEU A 519 -8.45 -7.36 15.94
C LEU A 519 -6.99 -7.72 15.69
N GLU A 520 -6.09 -6.77 15.94
CA GLU A 520 -4.64 -6.97 15.83
C GLU A 520 -3.95 -6.76 17.17
N VAL A 521 -3.23 -7.78 17.63
CA VAL A 521 -2.54 -7.84 18.92
C VAL A 521 -1.15 -8.46 18.71
N ILE A 522 -0.31 -7.75 17.98
CA ILE A 522 1.06 -8.18 17.65
C ILE A 522 2.05 -7.53 18.61
N GLY A 523 3.12 -8.20 18.99
CA GLY A 523 4.20 -7.58 19.77
C GLY A 523 3.83 -7.28 21.23
N THR A 524 2.82 -7.95 21.78
CA THR A 524 2.36 -7.78 23.17
C THR A 524 2.93 -8.87 24.09
N LYS A 525 2.59 -8.83 25.38
CA LYS A 525 2.99 -9.84 26.39
C LYS A 525 1.77 -10.58 26.95
N LEU A 526 0.78 -10.87 26.11
CA LEU A 526 -0.42 -11.59 26.55
C LEU A 526 -0.06 -12.92 27.22
N ASN A 527 -0.60 -13.13 28.41
CA ASN A 527 -0.36 -14.35 29.18
C ASN A 527 -1.10 -15.55 28.58
N HIS A 528 -2.34 -15.33 28.11
CA HIS A 528 -3.23 -16.33 27.50
C HIS A 528 -4.10 -15.66 26.43
N LEU A 529 -4.59 -16.45 25.47
CA LEU A 529 -5.63 -16.03 24.54
C LEU A 529 -6.99 -16.31 25.17
N PRO A 530 -7.84 -15.31 25.34
CA PRO A 530 -9.16 -15.58 25.83
C PRO A 530 -10.05 -16.25 24.77
N LEU A 531 -10.68 -17.38 25.12
CA LEU A 531 -11.61 -18.09 24.25
C LEU A 531 -12.85 -17.27 23.84
N TRP A 532 -13.21 -16.22 24.60
CA TRP A 532 -14.32 -15.33 24.24
C TRP A 532 -14.10 -14.59 22.92
N ILE A 533 -12.87 -14.54 22.37
CA ILE A 533 -12.59 -13.97 21.05
C ILE A 533 -13.40 -14.66 19.96
N PHE A 534 -13.68 -15.95 20.11
CA PHE A 534 -14.48 -16.71 19.14
C PHE A 534 -15.98 -16.38 19.20
N GLU A 535 -16.43 -15.59 20.18
CA GLU A 535 -17.79 -15.05 20.22
C GLU A 535 -17.95 -13.76 19.39
N LEU A 536 -16.87 -13.25 18.79
CA LEU A 536 -16.86 -12.08 17.90
C LEU A 536 -17.20 -12.51 16.46
N THR A 537 -18.44 -12.92 16.22
CA THR A 537 -18.87 -13.60 14.98
C THR A 537 -18.74 -12.80 13.67
N ASN A 538 -18.49 -11.49 13.74
CA ASN A 538 -18.22 -10.62 12.58
C ASN A 538 -16.72 -10.44 12.28
N LEU A 539 -15.85 -11.08 13.05
CA LEU A 539 -14.41 -10.95 12.88
C LEU A 539 -13.97 -11.53 11.54
N LYS A 540 -13.26 -10.71 10.76
CA LYS A 540 -12.69 -11.03 9.45
C LYS A 540 -11.18 -11.12 9.49
N ARG A 541 -10.52 -10.38 10.39
CA ARG A 541 -9.08 -10.47 10.65
C ARG A 541 -8.81 -10.65 12.14
N LEU A 542 -8.04 -11.68 12.45
CA LEU A 542 -7.47 -11.92 13.77
C LEU A 542 -5.97 -12.13 13.62
N GLN A 543 -5.17 -11.18 14.12
CA GLN A 543 -3.71 -11.32 14.16
C GLN A 543 -3.24 -11.22 15.60
N ILE A 544 -2.64 -12.29 16.12
CA ILE A 544 -2.10 -12.32 17.47
C ILE A 544 -0.71 -12.92 17.43
N PHE A 545 0.25 -12.13 17.88
CA PHE A 545 1.64 -12.54 17.99
C PHE A 545 2.21 -12.00 19.30
N VAL A 546 2.59 -12.89 20.21
CA VAL A 546 3.09 -12.54 21.54
C VAL A 546 4.61 -12.65 21.56
N ILE A 547 5.27 -11.68 22.19
CA ILE A 547 6.72 -11.75 22.44
C ILE A 547 6.94 -12.41 23.80
N ARG A 548 7.45 -13.65 23.81
CA ARG A 548 7.84 -14.36 25.02
C ARG A 548 9.36 -14.36 25.16
N PHE A 549 9.86 -13.91 26.31
CA PHE A 549 11.29 -13.87 26.65
C PHE A 549 11.70 -14.90 27.72
N ASP A 550 10.74 -15.53 28.39
CA ASP A 550 10.98 -16.53 29.44
C ASP A 550 10.30 -17.86 29.09
N ASP A 551 11.01 -18.98 29.33
CA ASP A 551 10.53 -20.37 29.18
C ASP A 551 9.55 -20.80 30.29
N ASN A 552 9.14 -19.88 31.17
CA ASN A 552 8.15 -20.13 32.22
C ASN A 552 6.73 -20.16 31.64
N PHE A 553 6.50 -21.17 30.80
CA PHE A 553 5.20 -21.49 30.25
C PHE A 553 4.33 -22.10 31.34
N VAL A 554 3.19 -21.47 31.63
CA VAL A 554 2.14 -22.09 32.43
C VAL A 554 1.23 -22.79 31.45
N ASP A 555 1.40 -24.11 31.33
CA ASP A 555 0.43 -24.96 30.65
C ASP A 555 -0.90 -24.83 31.40
N SER A 556 -1.90 -24.21 30.75
CA SER A 556 -3.23 -24.11 31.32
C SER A 556 -4.00 -25.44 31.19
N GLY A 557 -3.50 -26.38 30.38
CA GLY A 557 -4.13 -27.68 30.13
C GLY A 557 -5.51 -27.55 29.48
N GLN A 558 -5.80 -26.42 28.82
CA GLN A 558 -7.13 -26.16 28.30
C GLN A 558 -7.40 -27.07 27.10
N ILE A 559 -8.44 -27.90 27.20
CA ILE A 559 -8.92 -28.73 26.09
C ILE A 559 -9.99 -27.94 25.35
N LEU A 560 -9.83 -27.80 24.03
CA LEU A 560 -10.82 -27.10 23.21
C LEU A 560 -12.03 -27.98 22.92
N VAL A 561 -13.20 -27.35 22.90
CA VAL A 561 -14.44 -28.00 22.47
C VAL A 561 -14.66 -27.77 20.98
N PRO A 562 -15.07 -28.81 20.22
CA PRO A 562 -15.40 -28.65 18.82
C PRO A 562 -16.50 -27.60 18.59
N GLY A 563 -16.34 -26.80 17.55
CA GLY A 563 -17.28 -25.77 17.14
C GLY A 563 -17.01 -24.39 17.75
N LEU A 564 -15.91 -24.21 18.48
CA LEU A 564 -15.56 -22.92 19.08
C LEU A 564 -15.00 -21.94 18.03
N ILE A 565 -13.94 -22.35 17.33
CA ILE A 565 -13.24 -21.57 16.30
C ILE A 565 -14.15 -21.37 15.07
N SER A 566 -14.98 -22.35 14.71
CA SER A 566 -15.86 -22.23 13.53
C SER A 566 -16.98 -21.17 13.69
N LYS A 567 -17.22 -20.63 14.90
CA LYS A 567 -18.17 -19.51 15.12
C LYS A 567 -17.81 -18.25 14.34
N ILE A 568 -16.51 -17.97 14.18
CA ILE A 568 -15.98 -16.83 13.39
C ILE A 568 -15.91 -17.18 11.90
N SER A 569 -17.03 -17.63 11.33
CA SER A 569 -17.11 -18.17 9.96
C SER A 569 -16.82 -17.16 8.84
N GLN A 570 -16.80 -15.86 9.14
CA GLN A 570 -16.45 -14.78 8.21
C GLN A 570 -14.94 -14.53 8.11
N MET A 571 -14.11 -15.33 8.77
CA MET A 571 -12.67 -15.14 8.80
C MET A 571 -12.05 -15.13 7.40
N GLU A 572 -11.31 -14.07 7.11
CA GLU A 572 -10.52 -13.87 5.90
C GLU A 572 -9.03 -13.96 6.19
N GLU A 573 -8.58 -13.48 7.34
CA GLU A 573 -7.18 -13.50 7.75
C GLU A 573 -7.01 -14.01 9.19
N PHE A 574 -6.42 -15.20 9.33
CA PHE A 574 -6.16 -15.80 10.63
C PHE A 574 -4.66 -15.99 10.83
N CYS A 575 -4.06 -15.19 11.72
CA CYS A 575 -2.65 -15.24 12.02
C CYS A 575 -2.45 -15.41 13.51
N VAL A 576 -2.33 -16.67 13.93
CA VAL A 576 -2.09 -17.02 15.33
C VAL A 576 -1.07 -18.16 15.35
N PRO A 577 0.21 -17.88 15.04
CA PRO A 577 1.20 -18.90 14.70
C PRO A 577 1.33 -19.98 15.76
N ASN A 578 1.61 -19.63 17.01
CA ASN A 578 1.77 -20.64 18.05
C ASN A 578 0.48 -20.80 18.86
N PHE A 579 -0.68 -20.94 18.22
CA PHE A 579 -1.97 -20.99 18.91
C PHE A 579 -2.02 -22.01 20.06
N LEU A 580 -1.55 -23.24 19.85
CA LEU A 580 -1.55 -24.22 20.93
C LEU A 580 -0.58 -23.85 22.05
N TYR A 581 0.66 -23.52 21.66
CA TYR A 581 1.76 -23.24 22.59
C TYR A 581 1.63 -21.92 23.32
N ASP A 582 1.23 -20.83 22.68
CA ASP A 582 1.17 -19.52 23.33
C ASP A 582 -0.01 -19.44 24.30
N PHE A 583 -0.96 -20.38 24.26
CA PHE A 583 -2.20 -20.27 25.02
C PHE A 583 -2.51 -21.46 25.94
N GLY A 584 -1.59 -22.41 26.10
CA GLY A 584 -1.79 -23.53 27.03
C GLY A 584 -2.91 -24.47 26.59
N VAL A 585 -3.14 -24.56 25.27
CA VAL A 585 -4.08 -25.53 24.72
C VAL A 585 -3.35 -26.86 24.56
N SER A 586 -3.96 -27.94 25.06
CA SER A 586 -3.38 -29.28 24.96
C SER A 586 -3.14 -29.68 23.49
N ASP A 587 -2.00 -30.33 23.23
CA ASP A 587 -1.66 -30.93 21.92
C ASP A 587 -2.76 -31.89 21.42
N GLU A 588 -3.56 -32.47 22.33
CA GLU A 588 -4.72 -33.31 21.99
C GLU A 588 -5.82 -32.54 21.24
N SER A 589 -5.86 -31.21 21.34
CA SER A 589 -6.83 -30.36 20.65
C SER A 589 -6.43 -30.06 19.20
N GLU A 590 -5.21 -30.41 18.76
CA GLU A 590 -4.72 -30.10 17.41
C GLU A 590 -5.61 -30.66 16.30
N ASP A 591 -6.19 -31.86 16.49
CA ASP A 591 -7.12 -32.46 15.54
C ASP A 591 -8.41 -31.64 15.40
N ILE A 592 -8.90 -31.10 16.52
CA ILE A 592 -10.07 -30.22 16.56
C ILE A 592 -9.74 -28.91 15.85
N VAL A 593 -8.60 -28.29 16.17
CA VAL A 593 -8.20 -27.01 15.57
C VAL A 593 -8.00 -27.15 14.06
N ALA A 594 -7.29 -28.18 13.60
CA ALA A 594 -7.11 -28.42 12.17
C ALA A 594 -8.44 -28.64 11.44
N SER A 595 -9.39 -29.34 12.06
CA SER A 595 -10.73 -29.54 11.52
C SER A 595 -11.51 -28.23 11.43
N GLU A 596 -11.47 -27.41 12.47
CA GLU A 596 -12.20 -26.14 12.50
C GLU A 596 -11.61 -25.09 11.56
N LEU A 597 -10.28 -24.98 11.46
CA LEU A 597 -9.61 -24.11 10.48
C LEU A 597 -9.97 -24.48 9.04
N SER A 598 -10.20 -25.77 8.76
CA SER A 598 -10.61 -26.24 7.44
C SER A 598 -12.03 -25.80 7.05
N SER A 599 -12.86 -25.41 8.03
CA SER A 599 -14.24 -24.99 7.79
C SER A 599 -14.36 -23.56 7.23
N PHE A 600 -13.31 -22.74 7.37
CA PHE A 600 -13.31 -21.37 6.85
C PHE A 600 -13.36 -21.35 5.32
N CYS A 601 -14.38 -20.68 4.77
CA CYS A 601 -14.65 -20.66 3.32
C CYS A 601 -14.08 -19.45 2.58
N SER A 602 -13.65 -18.43 3.32
CA SER A 602 -13.24 -17.10 2.82
C SER A 602 -11.79 -16.74 3.15
N LEU A 603 -11.04 -17.67 3.74
CA LEU A 603 -9.66 -17.44 4.18
C LEU A 603 -8.75 -17.10 2.98
N SER A 604 -8.12 -15.94 3.02
CA SER A 604 -7.14 -15.42 2.06
C SER A 604 -5.72 -15.39 2.64
N SER A 605 -5.59 -15.28 3.96
CA SER A 605 -4.32 -15.36 4.68
C SER A 605 -4.39 -16.32 5.89
N LEU A 606 -3.41 -17.20 6.02
CA LEU A 606 -3.29 -18.11 7.16
C LEU A 606 -1.85 -18.24 7.63
N GLN A 607 -1.60 -17.86 8.88
CA GLN A 607 -0.36 -18.18 9.57
C GLN A 607 -0.64 -19.05 10.79
N PHE A 608 -0.13 -20.27 10.76
CA PHE A 608 -0.46 -21.29 11.75
C PHE A 608 0.66 -22.33 11.89
N HIS A 609 0.81 -22.86 13.10
CA HIS A 609 1.74 -23.93 13.44
C HIS A 609 0.98 -25.25 13.57
N PHE A 610 1.21 -26.18 12.64
CA PHE A 610 0.75 -27.54 12.72
C PHE A 610 1.74 -28.42 13.49
N LEU A 611 1.30 -29.10 14.54
CA LEU A 611 2.19 -29.99 15.31
C LEU A 611 2.65 -31.19 14.48
N ARG A 612 1.73 -31.73 13.67
CA ARG A 612 1.93 -32.95 12.89
C ARG A 612 1.62 -32.72 11.42
N VAL A 613 2.38 -33.38 10.56
CA VAL A 613 2.14 -33.39 9.11
C VAL A 613 0.73 -33.90 8.78
N SER A 614 0.18 -34.84 9.54
CA SER A 614 -1.18 -35.36 9.37
C SER A 614 -2.26 -34.28 9.52
N ASN A 615 -2.06 -33.30 10.41
CA ASN A 615 -2.99 -32.19 10.61
C ASN A 615 -2.95 -31.20 9.44
N LEU A 616 -1.75 -30.91 8.93
CA LEU A 616 -1.60 -30.17 7.67
C LEU A 616 -2.27 -30.93 6.52
N GLN A 617 -2.02 -32.24 6.37
CA GLN A 617 -2.65 -33.07 5.34
C GLN A 617 -4.17 -32.97 5.39
N TYR A 618 -4.76 -33.10 6.59
CA TYR A 618 -6.19 -32.93 6.78
C TYR A 618 -6.66 -31.55 6.32
N PHE A 619 -5.95 -30.49 6.72
CA PHE A 619 -6.29 -29.13 6.31
C PHE A 619 -6.26 -28.96 4.79
N LEU A 620 -5.20 -29.40 4.11
CA LEU A 620 -5.07 -29.26 2.65
C LEU A 620 -6.17 -30.03 1.89
N GLN A 621 -6.62 -31.17 2.41
CA GLN A 621 -7.67 -32.00 1.80
C GLN A 621 -9.08 -31.43 1.99
N ASN A 622 -9.35 -30.81 3.15
CA ASN A 622 -10.69 -30.41 3.55
C ASN A 622 -10.93 -28.88 3.41
N SER A 623 -9.88 -28.06 3.42
CA SER A 623 -10.00 -26.61 3.30
C SER A 623 -10.40 -26.19 1.89
N ARG A 624 -11.59 -25.60 1.80
CA ARG A 624 -12.09 -24.99 0.56
C ARG A 624 -11.19 -23.84 0.11
N SER A 625 -10.72 -23.01 1.05
CA SER A 625 -9.85 -21.88 0.76
C SER A 625 -8.52 -22.29 0.13
N TRP A 626 -7.95 -23.42 0.58
CA TRP A 626 -6.75 -23.98 -0.04
C TRP A 626 -7.05 -24.56 -1.43
N ARG A 627 -8.03 -25.45 -1.53
CA ARG A 627 -8.33 -26.21 -2.76
C ARG A 627 -8.80 -25.35 -3.93
N GLU A 628 -9.56 -24.30 -3.65
CA GLU A 628 -9.98 -23.31 -4.66
C GLU A 628 -8.88 -22.26 -4.91
N GLY A 629 -7.79 -22.30 -4.14
CA GLY A 629 -6.67 -21.35 -4.19
C GLY A 629 -7.11 -19.91 -3.93
N LYS A 630 -7.98 -19.74 -2.93
CA LYS A 630 -8.34 -18.45 -2.32
C LYS A 630 -7.28 -18.00 -1.32
N LEU A 631 -6.57 -18.95 -0.70
CA LEU A 631 -5.46 -18.66 0.20
C LEU A 631 -4.28 -18.11 -0.60
N THR A 632 -4.16 -16.78 -0.63
CA THR A 632 -3.14 -16.06 -1.39
C THR A 632 -1.87 -15.85 -0.60
N GLU A 633 -1.96 -15.78 0.73
CA GLU A 633 -0.83 -15.63 1.64
C GLU A 633 -0.86 -16.74 2.69
N PHE A 634 0.30 -17.29 3.04
CA PHE A 634 0.38 -18.31 4.08
C PHE A 634 1.75 -18.40 4.74
N SER A 635 1.77 -18.76 6.02
CA SER A 635 2.99 -19.15 6.73
C SER A 635 2.69 -20.37 7.58
N PHE A 636 3.13 -21.54 7.10
CA PHE A 636 2.93 -22.81 7.79
C PHE A 636 4.22 -23.24 8.49
N PHE A 637 4.10 -23.49 9.78
CA PHE A 637 5.16 -24.09 10.60
C PHE A 637 4.75 -25.51 10.94
N ILE A 638 5.64 -26.47 10.72
CA ILE A 638 5.36 -27.89 10.96
C ILE A 638 6.45 -28.48 11.86
N GLY A 639 6.05 -29.21 12.90
CA GLY A 639 6.96 -29.92 13.81
C GLY A 639 7.27 -29.13 15.09
N HIS A 640 8.45 -29.31 15.70
CA HIS A 640 8.78 -28.61 16.95
C HIS A 640 9.13 -27.12 16.75
N ARG A 641 8.88 -26.32 17.79
CA ARG A 641 9.14 -24.88 17.80
C ARG A 641 10.64 -24.56 17.65
N ASP A 642 10.95 -23.68 16.71
CA ASP A 642 12.24 -22.97 16.60
C ASP A 642 11.95 -21.47 16.64
N ILE A 643 12.66 -20.74 17.51
CA ILE A 643 12.41 -19.33 17.82
C ILE A 643 13.08 -18.41 16.79
N SER A 644 13.98 -18.93 15.95
CA SER A 644 14.61 -18.15 14.89
C SER A 644 13.76 -18.17 13.62
N ASP A 645 13.22 -17.03 13.17
CA ASP A 645 12.93 -16.77 11.74
C ASP A 645 12.61 -15.29 11.47
N SER A 646 13.01 -14.86 10.28
CA SER A 646 12.65 -13.58 9.68
C SER A 646 11.18 -13.53 9.22
N TRP A 647 10.51 -12.36 9.34
CA TRP A 647 9.08 -12.15 9.04
C TRP A 647 8.79 -11.57 7.65
N ILE A 648 9.80 -11.50 6.79
CA ILE A 648 9.73 -10.71 5.55
C ILE A 648 8.92 -11.40 4.42
N TRP A 649 8.65 -12.71 4.55
CA TRP A 649 8.10 -13.52 3.46
C TRP A 649 6.61 -13.87 3.64
N ASN A 650 5.85 -13.86 2.55
CA ASN A 650 4.38 -13.99 2.55
C ASN A 650 3.86 -15.40 2.15
N LYS A 651 4.72 -16.29 1.62
CA LYS A 651 4.41 -17.71 1.32
C LYS A 651 5.48 -18.64 1.90
N ARG A 652 5.40 -18.82 3.21
CA ARG A 652 6.44 -19.48 4.01
C ARG A 652 6.05 -20.90 4.36
N LEU A 653 7.05 -21.77 4.28
CA LEU A 653 6.99 -23.11 4.80
C LEU A 653 8.20 -23.35 5.71
N ARG A 654 7.96 -23.71 6.97
CA ARG A 654 8.99 -24.26 7.85
C ARG A 654 8.63 -25.70 8.17
N TYR A 655 9.59 -26.59 7.98
CA TYR A 655 9.47 -27.99 8.35
C TYR A 655 10.60 -28.37 9.30
N THR A 656 10.24 -28.78 10.53
CA THR A 656 11.17 -29.16 11.58
C THR A 656 11.05 -30.65 11.88
N GLY A 657 12.18 -31.35 11.84
CA GLY A 657 12.24 -32.81 11.94
C GLY A 657 11.70 -33.50 10.67
N GLY A 658 11.62 -34.83 10.72
CA GLY A 658 10.99 -35.63 9.66
C GLY A 658 11.84 -36.77 9.11
N ARG A 659 11.14 -37.82 8.68
CA ARG A 659 11.61 -38.88 7.77
C ARG A 659 10.78 -38.84 6.49
N GLY A 660 11.34 -39.33 5.40
CA GLY A 660 10.64 -39.46 4.14
C GLY A 660 9.48 -40.45 4.18
N GLU A 661 8.62 -40.39 3.16
CA GLU A 661 7.66 -41.46 2.84
C GLU A 661 8.32 -42.47 1.88
N ALA A 662 7.72 -43.65 1.68
CA ALA A 662 8.32 -44.79 0.95
C ALA A 662 8.92 -44.46 -0.43
N HIS A 663 8.50 -43.36 -1.07
CA HIS A 663 8.97 -42.91 -2.38
C HIS A 663 9.36 -41.43 -2.45
N SER A 664 9.49 -40.72 -1.32
CA SER A 664 9.90 -39.31 -1.33
C SER A 664 10.52 -38.84 -0.03
N ILE A 665 11.51 -37.95 -0.13
CA ILE A 665 12.18 -37.38 1.05
C ILE A 665 11.28 -36.46 1.87
N LEU A 666 10.25 -35.89 1.26
CA LEU A 666 9.24 -35.06 1.92
C LEU A 666 7.86 -35.69 1.78
N PRO A 667 7.01 -35.66 2.83
CA PRO A 667 5.60 -36.00 2.72
C PRO A 667 4.88 -35.15 1.66
N TRP A 668 3.89 -35.72 0.97
CA TRP A 668 3.19 -35.03 -0.13
C TRP A 668 2.61 -33.67 0.27
N ALA A 669 2.11 -33.52 1.49
CA ALA A 669 1.56 -32.26 1.99
C ALA A 669 2.62 -31.17 2.10
N ILE A 670 3.85 -31.52 2.48
CA ILE A 670 4.97 -30.58 2.53
C ILE A 670 5.33 -30.16 1.11
N GLN A 671 5.34 -31.08 0.15
CA GLN A 671 5.62 -30.79 -1.26
C GLN A 671 4.57 -29.87 -1.89
N ASP A 672 3.29 -30.13 -1.65
CA ASP A 672 2.18 -29.33 -2.16
C ASP A 672 2.26 -27.88 -1.67
N VAL A 673 2.62 -27.66 -0.40
CA VAL A 673 2.84 -26.31 0.13
C VAL A 673 4.14 -25.70 -0.42
N LEU A 674 5.22 -26.48 -0.49
CA LEU A 674 6.52 -26.03 -0.96
C LEU A 674 6.45 -25.52 -2.41
N CYS A 675 5.71 -26.18 -3.29
CA CYS A 675 5.58 -25.77 -4.70
C CYS A 675 4.91 -24.39 -4.90
N LEU A 676 4.25 -23.86 -3.87
CA LEU A 676 3.66 -22.53 -3.84
C LEU A 676 4.48 -21.52 -3.02
N SER A 677 5.46 -21.99 -2.27
CA SER A 677 6.23 -21.20 -1.30
C SER A 677 7.33 -20.37 -1.97
N ASN A 678 7.62 -19.19 -1.40
CA ASN A 678 8.78 -18.37 -1.76
C ASN A 678 9.90 -18.44 -0.73
N TYR A 679 9.60 -18.90 0.48
CA TYR A 679 10.56 -19.15 1.54
C TYR A 679 10.35 -20.56 2.10
N PHE A 680 11.45 -21.29 2.24
CA PHE A 680 11.45 -22.62 2.82
C PHE A 680 12.57 -22.73 3.84
N LYS A 681 12.22 -23.15 5.05
CA LYS A 681 13.18 -23.51 6.08
C LYS A 681 13.02 -24.97 6.48
N LEU A 682 14.11 -25.71 6.35
CA LEU A 682 14.20 -27.11 6.77
C LEU A 682 15.14 -27.23 7.96
N VAL A 683 14.66 -27.82 9.05
CA VAL A 683 15.43 -27.96 10.28
C VAL A 683 15.52 -29.43 10.69
N GLY A 684 16.73 -29.96 10.81
CA GLY A 684 16.96 -31.27 11.43
C GLY A 684 16.39 -32.47 10.67
N HIS A 685 16.34 -32.44 9.34
CA HIS A 685 15.83 -33.56 8.56
C HIS A 685 16.78 -34.77 8.59
N GLU A 686 16.26 -35.97 8.85
CA GLU A 686 17.09 -37.16 9.16
C GLU A 686 17.69 -37.85 7.92
N GLU A 687 17.06 -37.74 6.76
CA GLU A 687 17.38 -38.60 5.60
C GLU A 687 17.88 -37.81 4.37
N LEU A 688 17.85 -36.47 4.43
CA LEU A 688 18.09 -35.63 3.26
C LEU A 688 19.59 -35.61 2.93
N THR A 689 19.96 -36.11 1.76
CA THR A 689 21.37 -36.17 1.33
C THR A 689 21.75 -35.08 0.33
N THR A 690 20.79 -34.62 -0.48
CA THR A 690 20.96 -33.48 -1.39
C THR A 690 19.70 -32.63 -1.49
N LEU A 691 19.82 -31.30 -1.70
CA LEU A 691 18.63 -30.46 -1.89
C LEU A 691 17.97 -30.70 -3.25
N SER A 692 18.66 -31.34 -4.20
CA SER A 692 18.06 -31.87 -5.42
C SER A 692 16.86 -32.78 -5.13
N ASP A 693 16.90 -33.55 -4.03
CA ASP A 693 15.85 -34.51 -3.64
C ASP A 693 14.51 -33.81 -3.33
N LEU A 694 14.52 -32.50 -3.09
CA LEU A 694 13.30 -31.70 -2.91
C LEU A 694 12.48 -31.61 -4.22
N GLY A 695 13.13 -31.81 -5.37
CA GLY A 695 12.52 -31.82 -6.69
C GLY A 695 12.36 -30.43 -7.32
N ALA A 696 12.73 -30.33 -8.62
CA ALA A 696 12.70 -29.06 -9.38
C ALA A 696 11.33 -28.36 -9.36
N ARG A 697 10.23 -29.13 -9.45
CA ARG A 697 8.85 -28.59 -9.38
C ARG A 697 8.58 -27.83 -8.08
N ASN A 698 9.11 -28.32 -6.96
CA ASN A 698 8.85 -27.74 -5.64
C ASN A 698 9.72 -26.51 -5.39
N THR A 699 10.94 -26.50 -5.93
CA THR A 699 11.92 -25.41 -5.75
C THR A 699 11.75 -24.26 -6.73
N TYR A 700 10.91 -24.41 -7.77
CA TYR A 700 10.77 -23.44 -8.85
C TYR A 700 10.43 -22.02 -8.38
N LYS A 701 9.50 -21.84 -7.44
CA LYS A 701 9.07 -20.49 -6.96
C LYS A 701 9.90 -19.98 -5.79
N LEU A 702 10.82 -20.79 -5.30
CA LEU A 702 11.54 -20.51 -4.07
C LEU A 702 12.57 -19.40 -4.31
N LYS A 703 12.48 -18.33 -3.51
CA LYS A 703 13.44 -17.21 -3.50
C LYS A 703 14.43 -17.34 -2.36
N CYS A 704 14.03 -17.93 -1.24
CA CYS A 704 14.89 -18.12 -0.08
C CYS A 704 14.77 -19.56 0.44
N CYS A 705 15.92 -20.21 0.66
CA CYS A 705 16.01 -21.56 1.20
C CYS A 705 16.97 -21.53 2.39
N CYS A 706 16.50 -21.97 3.56
CA CYS A 706 17.29 -22.07 4.78
C CYS A 706 17.33 -23.53 5.24
N VAL A 707 18.52 -24.08 5.44
CA VAL A 707 18.71 -25.46 5.89
C VAL A 707 19.56 -25.44 7.14
N HIS A 708 19.02 -25.99 8.24
CA HIS A 708 19.67 -25.98 9.53
C HIS A 708 19.74 -27.39 10.13
N GLY A 709 20.92 -27.83 10.54
CA GLY A 709 21.06 -29.08 11.32
C GLY A 709 20.68 -30.37 10.59
N CYS A 710 20.60 -30.35 9.25
CA CYS A 710 20.40 -31.55 8.44
C CYS A 710 21.73 -32.28 8.26
N ASP A 711 22.09 -33.10 9.25
CA ASP A 711 23.42 -33.71 9.34
C ASP A 711 23.73 -34.71 8.21
N MET A 712 22.73 -35.30 7.56
CA MET A 712 22.95 -36.23 6.43
C MET A 712 23.19 -35.53 5.08
N LEU A 713 23.04 -34.19 5.02
CA LEU A 713 23.21 -33.44 3.78
C LEU A 713 24.68 -33.43 3.38
N GLU A 714 25.02 -34.11 2.28
CA GLU A 714 26.38 -34.19 1.78
C GLU A 714 26.65 -33.17 0.66
N ASN A 715 25.65 -32.92 -0.19
CA ASN A 715 25.77 -32.02 -1.34
C ASN A 715 24.56 -31.09 -1.42
N VAL A 716 24.73 -29.87 -1.97
CA VAL A 716 23.58 -28.97 -2.16
C VAL A 716 22.85 -29.31 -3.46
N VAL A 717 23.55 -29.45 -4.59
CA VAL A 717 22.96 -29.79 -5.90
C VAL A 717 23.78 -30.88 -6.61
N ASN A 718 23.10 -31.87 -7.18
CA ASN A 718 23.72 -32.91 -8.01
C ASN A 718 23.85 -32.46 -9.48
N GLY A 719 25.06 -32.56 -10.04
CA GLY A 719 25.41 -32.14 -11.39
C GLY A 719 25.13 -33.18 -12.48
N ASN A 720 24.09 -33.98 -12.30
CA ASN A 720 23.67 -34.99 -13.26
C ASN A 720 22.78 -34.23 -14.25
N GLY A 721 23.15 -34.13 -15.54
CA GLY A 721 22.62 -33.18 -16.53
C GLY A 721 21.09 -33.11 -16.78
N LEU A 722 20.25 -33.73 -15.96
CA LEU A 722 18.80 -33.61 -15.87
C LEU A 722 18.32 -32.64 -14.75
N GLU A 723 19.18 -32.27 -13.79
CA GLU A 723 18.81 -31.49 -12.58
C GLU A 723 19.42 -30.07 -12.51
N MET A 724 20.03 -29.57 -13.59
CA MET A 724 20.60 -28.21 -13.64
C MET A 724 19.56 -27.08 -13.46
N ASP A 725 18.28 -27.41 -13.39
CA ASP A 725 17.17 -26.48 -13.14
C ASP A 725 16.70 -26.45 -11.67
N ALA A 726 17.45 -27.03 -10.73
CA ALA A 726 17.14 -26.90 -9.30
C ALA A 726 17.30 -25.44 -8.85
N PHE A 727 16.27 -24.86 -8.21
CA PHE A 727 16.29 -23.50 -7.65
C PHE A 727 16.49 -22.34 -8.65
N PRO A 728 15.70 -22.26 -9.75
CA PRO A 728 15.94 -21.28 -10.82
C PRO A 728 15.67 -19.82 -10.42
N ASN A 729 14.88 -19.60 -9.36
CA ASN A 729 14.50 -18.27 -8.87
C ASN A 729 15.08 -17.96 -7.48
N LEU A 730 16.03 -18.77 -7.01
CA LEU A 730 16.59 -18.64 -5.67
C LEU A 730 17.53 -17.43 -5.59
N GLU A 731 17.24 -16.54 -4.65
CA GLU A 731 17.98 -15.32 -4.38
C GLU A 731 18.88 -15.49 -3.14
N ILE A 732 18.42 -16.25 -2.15
CA ILE A 732 19.10 -16.44 -0.86
C ILE A 732 19.17 -17.94 -0.52
N LEU A 733 20.37 -18.42 -0.23
CA LEU A 733 20.61 -19.77 0.30
C LEU A 733 21.37 -19.66 1.63
N GLU A 734 20.75 -20.15 2.69
CA GLU A 734 21.25 -20.15 4.05
C GLU A 734 21.51 -21.59 4.51
N LEU A 735 22.76 -21.91 4.86
CA LEU A 735 23.18 -23.24 5.27
C LEU A 735 23.85 -23.16 6.64
N HIS A 736 23.27 -23.83 7.63
CA HIS A 736 23.68 -23.71 9.03
C HIS A 736 23.85 -25.06 9.69
N ASN A 737 24.93 -25.23 10.46
CA ASN A 737 25.16 -26.41 11.30
C ASN A 737 25.03 -27.75 10.54
N LEU A 738 25.61 -27.85 9.33
CA LEU A 738 25.54 -29.05 8.49
C LEU A 738 26.85 -29.85 8.60
N ARG A 739 26.85 -30.93 9.40
CA ARG A 739 28.10 -31.62 9.76
C ARG A 739 28.77 -32.37 8.61
N ASN A 740 28.00 -32.97 7.70
CA ASN A 740 28.52 -33.81 6.62
C ASN A 740 28.55 -33.11 5.25
N LEU A 741 28.31 -31.79 5.18
CA LEU A 741 28.31 -31.07 3.92
C LEU A 741 29.72 -31.05 3.30
N LYS A 742 29.88 -31.73 2.17
CA LYS A 742 31.16 -31.89 1.45
C LYS A 742 31.34 -30.84 0.36
N CYS A 743 30.30 -30.58 -0.44
CA CYS A 743 30.39 -29.60 -1.52
C CYS A 743 29.03 -28.97 -1.87
N ILE A 744 29.05 -27.84 -2.56
CA ILE A 744 27.82 -27.17 -3.03
C ILE A 744 27.33 -27.78 -4.34
N LEU A 745 28.24 -28.08 -5.27
CA LEU A 745 27.93 -28.68 -6.57
C LEU A 745 28.79 -29.92 -6.78
N GLN A 746 28.16 -31.09 -6.88
CA GLN A 746 28.86 -32.33 -7.22
C GLN A 746 28.73 -32.58 -8.73
N MET A 747 29.81 -32.37 -9.51
CA MET A 747 29.81 -32.70 -10.93
C MET A 747 30.25 -34.15 -11.15
N GLU A 748 29.38 -34.97 -11.75
CA GLU A 748 29.77 -36.28 -12.27
C GLU A 748 30.31 -36.14 -13.71
N GLY A 749 31.64 -35.98 -13.84
CA GLY A 749 32.33 -36.03 -15.13
C GLY A 749 33.55 -35.09 -15.22
N PRO A 750 34.49 -35.32 -16.15
CA PRO A 750 35.62 -34.42 -16.36
C PRO A 750 35.13 -33.06 -16.86
N LEU A 751 35.69 -31.98 -16.30
CA LEU A 751 35.44 -30.59 -16.71
C LEU A 751 35.45 -30.46 -18.24
N PRO A 752 34.46 -29.80 -18.86
CA PRO A 752 34.54 -29.48 -20.29
C PRO A 752 35.82 -28.64 -20.50
N LEU A 753 36.72 -29.15 -21.35
CA LEU A 753 37.96 -28.46 -21.67
C LEU A 753 37.65 -27.03 -22.17
N PRO A 754 38.41 -26.01 -21.75
CA PRO A 754 38.22 -24.66 -22.25
C PRO A 754 38.33 -24.66 -23.78
N PRO A 755 37.55 -23.83 -24.49
CA PRO A 755 37.65 -23.74 -25.95
C PRO A 755 39.10 -23.39 -26.32
N PRO A 756 39.66 -24.03 -27.37
CA PRO A 756 41.02 -23.76 -27.78
C PRO A 756 41.19 -22.27 -28.11
N PRO A 757 42.34 -21.66 -27.79
CA PRO A 757 42.58 -20.26 -28.11
C PRO A 757 42.44 -20.04 -29.62
N PRO A 758 41.86 -18.90 -30.05
CA PRO A 758 41.75 -18.61 -31.47
C PRO A 758 43.14 -18.63 -32.10
N PRO A 759 43.27 -19.18 -33.34
CA PRO A 759 44.56 -19.24 -34.01
C PRO A 759 45.14 -17.83 -34.13
N PRO A 760 46.46 -17.66 -33.96
CA PRO A 760 47.09 -16.35 -34.08
C PRO A 760 46.80 -15.80 -35.48
N LEU A 761 46.25 -14.59 -35.52
CA LEU A 761 46.14 -13.79 -36.73
C LEU A 761 47.52 -13.73 -37.37
N ALA A 762 47.66 -14.41 -38.51
CA ALA A 762 48.84 -14.30 -39.35
C ALA A 762 49.00 -12.83 -39.73
N ALA A 763 50.11 -12.23 -39.31
CA ALA A 763 50.52 -10.94 -39.83
C ALA A 763 50.83 -11.11 -41.32
N ASN A 764 50.00 -10.50 -42.17
CA ASN A 764 50.36 -9.99 -43.49
C ASN A 764 49.47 -8.78 -43.79
#